data_AF-F4Q4C3-F1
#
_entry.id   AF-F4Q4C3-F1
#
_cell.length_a   1.000
_cell.length_b   1.000
_cell.length_c   1.000
_cell.angle_alpha   90.00
_cell.angle_beta   90.00
_cell.angle_gamma   90.00
#
_symmetry.space_group_name_H-M   'P 1'
#
loop_
_entity.id
_entity.type
_entity.pdbx_description
1 polymer ?
#
loop_
_entity_poly.entity_id
_entity_poly.type
_entity_poly.pdbx_seq_one_letter_code
_entity_poly.pdbx_strand_id
1 'polypeptide(L)'
;MTSKMATRDNRFITLILIIVCLAAVRVEGSSNNDYQVYVDKNSMCTADCGTEMSPFSNFVDAIQYISLLRSNKSSLSAAAVNMDWLLQNNDNHQQQDVDTIIVKEGIYRGSKNKGLVINFPLHIVSLSPTKPTTYGAVTFNDAQVIIDCEGVGNAITVKNVILFKLSNIGIHRCVGSSGGALSIVNSSAVVGAVTFVGNQALNGGAVSLSNSNIDFTRCLFMDNRAITQGYDIYASSSVVGLSMTNQKPCDIYSTGGSVSIKLDSSYLSMDSLAGMEGLKIVGDLSTMSLPTGIVTVLDRTCPTPPTALWAYVFKTFSTYSETCNSNNVCDDGESCLSCPSDCSCMAHGWKLDIFKTVPATPITVVADIIQLSSSSIANLAYPYAVMNAYLKINKHDTYEFKFVGSNCGLVFSVDGIDIVYTAVSLSNVDTTRSVRLTATNVHHLRIAISKGVSPNTAVTLKIYWRRKADGEQFVLLDPFYSKNICNDGILDDKEKLNAYRCVADQAKALDPSKDTCGDGICSEIPEDCLADCYHVLTQMCPEQATPNRLDPIYSKMDFVGTALNNQYMYSLPGIQLLSHGVDIMTDENMNAPVFHFGYCDNSSYTTVHDLYRGLVYTVPKGIHAIPTPKCSYSASTTSYSSSNQMSQEKAKDSSMDDSANLGGGYWGITLQASVAFSQSSSTKSASDLSGKVSGKIMVDEVLCETTRVHISAQNVTFHPNFVRDVGQADTIPKMELVVAKYGSLYIKSAVMGGSLTHVTVVSHSSFEGKLSSEISQNTQLSLSAKVSSPALKVNANYKKGTDNSISNDQQNKFEQDSASTTIITKGGPPGSFGPDSKGANNNFGAWAKAVDLLPVPIKKEYGFIVDLIPTNWLVKGSTDTIQSLWSKAEIAHLYKRFASRVDYDKIESLKADESIFYINTPRNGASSLSFTFTIKTIDGQTKTSTQSLSTGALFTLPLGEVQSVAGYPTDQVSFDVYDVVNTRLYHFVYYGGIWNQLTASYVFSIRFEATTVACPSCTITPTLRITLQGTLGTYSVYYTPTVAATHYTSGQPYLGDLEFVTFEPITSFGDEAITFVYNVNTFNIIQYCPNAPGVRSGVGMCDIPSLMPFERRYSTVYGTTQRKFTLTSSQITTVTMTKHDILPLSKNI
;
A
#
# COMPACT_ATOMS: atom_id res chain seq x y z
N MET A 1 3.50 -76.58 1.96
CA MET A 1 4.21 -77.51 2.85
C MET A 1 4.28 -76.89 4.25
N THR A 2 3.65 -77.57 5.23
CA THR A 2 3.98 -77.69 6.68
C THR A 2 4.94 -76.68 7.35
N SER A 3 4.82 -76.23 8.60
CA SER A 3 3.81 -76.23 9.67
C SER A 3 4.37 -75.40 10.85
N LYS A 4 3.49 -74.71 11.59
CA LYS A 4 3.45 -74.47 13.07
C LYS A 4 4.66 -73.93 13.89
N MET A 5 4.41 -72.74 14.47
CA MET A 5 4.23 -72.41 15.92
C MET A 5 5.39 -72.32 16.95
N ALA A 6 5.36 -71.17 17.65
CA ALA A 6 5.60 -70.90 19.09
C ALA A 6 7.07 -70.75 19.57
N THR A 7 7.50 -69.82 20.43
CA THR A 7 6.86 -69.04 21.51
C THR A 7 7.64 -67.72 21.75
N ARG A 8 6.96 -66.75 22.36
CA ARG A 8 7.35 -65.37 22.68
C ARG A 8 7.34 -65.26 24.21
N ASP A 9 8.40 -64.77 24.86
CA ASP A 9 8.39 -64.58 26.33
C ASP A 9 9.21 -63.36 26.83
N ASN A 10 8.46 -62.34 27.28
CA ASN A 10 8.53 -61.72 28.60
C ASN A 10 9.85 -61.16 29.18
N ARG A 11 10.70 -60.48 28.40
CA ARG A 11 11.72 -59.58 28.98
C ARG A 11 11.70 -58.12 28.52
N PHE A 12 11.01 -57.81 27.42
CA PHE A 12 10.95 -56.43 26.90
C PHE A 12 9.81 -55.59 27.49
N ILE A 13 8.76 -56.22 28.02
CA ILE A 13 7.60 -55.53 28.59
C ILE A 13 7.89 -55.08 30.04
N THR A 14 8.72 -55.82 30.79
CA THR A 14 9.06 -55.47 32.18
C THR A 14 9.99 -54.26 32.27
N LEU A 15 10.89 -54.05 31.31
CA LEU A 15 11.79 -52.88 31.30
C LEU A 15 11.04 -51.58 30.94
N ILE A 16 10.05 -51.66 30.05
CA ILE A 16 9.20 -50.51 29.67
C ILE A 16 8.19 -50.20 30.78
N LEU A 17 7.66 -51.19 31.50
CA LEU A 17 6.80 -50.95 32.66
C LEU A 17 7.57 -50.36 33.86
N ILE A 18 8.85 -50.68 34.06
CA ILE A 18 9.65 -50.06 35.13
C ILE A 18 9.98 -48.59 34.80
N ILE A 19 10.25 -48.27 33.52
CA ILE A 19 10.50 -46.87 33.09
C ILE A 19 9.20 -46.04 33.07
N VAL A 20 8.05 -46.65 32.76
CA VAL A 20 6.74 -45.96 32.79
C VAL A 20 6.17 -45.88 34.21
N CYS A 21 6.47 -46.82 35.12
CA CYS A 21 6.07 -46.72 36.53
C CYS A 21 6.98 -45.80 37.37
N LEU A 22 8.25 -45.59 37.00
CA LEU A 22 9.12 -44.60 37.67
C LEU A 22 8.78 -43.15 37.31
N ALA A 23 8.02 -42.91 36.22
CA ALA A 23 7.43 -41.60 35.90
C ALA A 23 6.07 -41.35 36.56
N ALA A 24 5.53 -42.31 37.32
CA ALA A 24 4.20 -42.24 37.92
C ALA A 24 4.18 -42.60 39.42
N VAL A 25 5.31 -42.50 40.14
CA VAL A 25 5.29 -42.38 41.60
C VAL A 25 5.12 -40.90 41.94
N ARG A 26 3.87 -40.44 41.83
CA ARG A 26 3.41 -39.37 42.72
C ARG A 26 3.55 -39.94 44.12
N VAL A 27 4.49 -39.39 44.87
CA VAL A 27 4.43 -39.45 46.33
C VAL A 27 3.11 -38.79 46.70
N GLU A 28 2.08 -39.60 46.98
CA GLU A 28 0.98 -39.21 47.87
C GLU A 28 1.61 -39.05 49.26
N GLY A 29 2.32 -37.94 49.41
CA GLY A 29 2.76 -37.40 50.67
C GLY A 29 1.76 -36.35 51.08
N SER A 30 1.03 -36.65 52.15
CA SER A 30 0.41 -35.73 53.12
C SER A 30 0.03 -34.33 52.64
N SER A 31 -1.27 -34.05 52.73
CA SER A 31 -1.92 -32.75 52.65
C SER A 31 -1.23 -31.62 53.44
N ASN A 32 -0.32 -30.87 52.79
CA ASN A 32 0.00 -29.50 53.15
C ASN A 32 -0.12 -28.62 51.90
N ASN A 33 -0.81 -27.49 52.02
CA ASN A 33 -1.35 -26.70 50.91
C ASN A 33 -0.38 -25.69 50.28
N ASP A 34 0.92 -25.76 50.56
CA ASP A 34 1.92 -24.77 50.15
C ASP A 34 2.73 -25.20 48.91
N TYR A 35 2.77 -24.38 47.86
CA TYR A 35 3.69 -24.60 46.75
C TYR A 35 5.08 -24.05 47.09
N GLN A 36 6.10 -24.90 46.99
CA GLN A 36 7.50 -24.52 47.13
C GLN A 36 8.19 -24.58 45.77
N VAL A 37 8.81 -23.47 45.35
CA VAL A 37 9.59 -23.40 44.10
C VAL A 37 10.96 -22.83 44.35
N TYR A 38 11.94 -23.24 43.54
CA TYR A 38 13.34 -22.89 43.70
C TYR A 38 13.81 -21.95 42.59
N VAL A 39 14.65 -20.97 42.96
CA VAL A 39 15.25 -20.00 42.04
C VAL A 39 16.78 -20.01 42.21
N ASP A 40 17.51 -20.24 41.11
CA ASP A 40 18.97 -20.20 41.03
C ASP A 40 19.36 -19.44 39.76
N LYS A 41 20.07 -18.31 39.91
CA LYS A 41 20.50 -17.48 38.77
C LYS A 41 21.34 -18.23 37.74
N ASN A 42 22.00 -19.33 38.14
CA ASN A 42 22.84 -20.14 37.27
C ASN A 42 22.07 -21.31 36.63
N SER A 43 20.76 -21.40 36.84
CA SER A 43 19.94 -22.45 36.24
C SER A 43 19.91 -22.33 34.72
N MET A 44 20.18 -23.45 34.04
CA MET A 44 20.00 -23.59 32.59
C MET A 44 18.66 -24.26 32.23
N CYS A 45 17.72 -24.32 33.19
CA CYS A 45 16.44 -24.97 32.95
C CYS A 45 15.61 -24.23 31.90
N THR A 46 15.17 -24.94 30.86
CA THR A 46 14.35 -24.40 29.76
C THR A 46 12.93 -24.99 29.73
N ALA A 47 12.64 -26.06 30.48
CA ALA A 47 11.33 -26.71 30.60
C ALA A 47 11.21 -27.45 31.94
N ASP A 48 10.00 -27.54 32.49
CA ASP A 48 9.68 -28.20 33.79
C ASP A 48 10.52 -27.68 34.98
N CYS A 49 10.71 -26.36 35.03
CA CYS A 49 11.49 -25.69 36.05
C CYS A 49 10.70 -25.48 37.36
N GLY A 50 11.41 -25.21 38.45
CA GLY A 50 10.85 -24.87 39.76
C GLY A 50 11.14 -25.88 40.87
N THR A 51 11.79 -27.00 40.57
CA THR A 51 12.25 -27.96 41.58
C THR A 51 13.65 -27.61 42.08
N GLU A 52 14.08 -28.19 43.20
CA GLU A 52 15.42 -27.98 43.74
C GLU A 52 16.53 -28.39 42.75
N MET A 53 16.30 -29.46 41.97
CA MET A 53 17.25 -29.96 40.96
C MET A 53 17.21 -29.18 39.64
N SER A 54 16.06 -28.58 39.31
CA SER A 54 15.84 -27.78 38.10
C SER A 54 15.16 -26.46 38.47
N PRO A 55 15.86 -25.54 39.17
CA PRO A 55 15.27 -24.29 39.63
C PRO A 55 14.96 -23.34 38.47
N PHE A 56 14.08 -22.35 38.69
CA PHE A 56 13.94 -21.23 37.77
C PHE A 56 15.22 -20.39 37.75
N SER A 57 15.52 -19.78 36.60
CA SER A 57 16.67 -18.87 36.48
C SER A 57 16.41 -17.47 37.05
N ASN A 58 15.14 -17.12 37.30
CA ASN A 58 14.72 -15.78 37.71
C ASN A 58 13.40 -15.77 38.51
N PHE A 59 13.11 -14.65 39.15
CA PHE A 59 11.93 -14.47 40.00
C PHE A 59 10.62 -14.36 39.23
N VAL A 60 10.58 -13.65 38.09
CA VAL A 60 9.35 -13.45 37.31
C VAL A 60 8.75 -14.78 36.87
N ASP A 61 9.57 -15.68 36.31
CA ASP A 61 9.10 -16.99 35.84
C ASP A 61 8.57 -17.84 37.01
N ALA A 62 9.21 -17.78 38.18
CA ALA A 62 8.75 -18.46 39.38
C ALA A 62 7.40 -17.92 39.91
N ILE A 63 7.23 -16.60 39.94
CA ILE A 63 5.99 -15.94 40.36
C ILE A 63 4.84 -16.27 39.39
N GLN A 64 5.11 -16.23 38.08
CA GLN A 64 4.13 -16.59 37.06
C GLN A 64 3.70 -18.06 37.18
N TYR A 65 4.66 -18.95 37.41
CA TYR A 65 4.37 -20.37 37.61
C TYR A 65 3.46 -20.62 38.82
N ILE A 66 3.75 -20.01 39.98
CA ILE A 66 2.88 -20.09 41.16
C ILE A 66 1.49 -19.50 40.85
N SER A 67 1.43 -18.36 40.18
CA SER A 67 0.15 -17.73 39.80
C SER A 67 -0.73 -18.65 38.94
N LEU A 68 -0.12 -19.37 37.98
CA LEU A 68 -0.80 -20.37 37.14
C LEU A 68 -1.29 -21.60 37.96
N LEU A 69 -0.49 -22.06 38.92
CA LEU A 69 -0.91 -23.16 39.81
C LEU A 69 -2.11 -22.77 40.68
N ARG A 70 -2.19 -21.50 41.08
CA ARG A 70 -3.32 -20.96 41.86
C ARG A 70 -4.56 -20.74 41.01
N SER A 71 -4.44 -20.25 39.78
CA SER A 71 -5.58 -20.03 38.89
C SER A 71 -6.29 -21.35 38.53
N ASN A 72 -5.54 -22.45 38.36
CA ASN A 72 -6.09 -23.79 38.14
C ASN A 72 -6.84 -24.36 39.37
N LYS A 73 -6.58 -23.86 40.60
CA LYS A 73 -7.30 -24.25 41.83
C LYS A 73 -8.53 -23.39 42.11
N SER A 74 -8.62 -22.19 41.52
CA SER A 74 -9.63 -21.17 41.85
C SER A 74 -11.08 -21.51 41.47
N SER A 75 -11.36 -22.71 40.95
CA SER A 75 -12.72 -23.24 40.81
C SER A 75 -13.35 -23.70 42.13
N LEU A 76 -12.60 -23.75 43.25
CA LEU A 76 -13.10 -24.19 44.56
C LEU A 76 -12.54 -23.30 45.69
N SER A 77 -13.44 -22.66 46.45
CA SER A 77 -13.24 -21.92 47.71
C SER A 77 -12.78 -20.44 47.65
N ALA A 78 -13.76 -19.56 47.48
CA ALA A 78 -13.70 -18.18 47.96
C ALA A 78 -14.81 -17.99 49.01
N ALA A 79 -14.47 -18.05 50.29
CA ALA A 79 -15.37 -17.61 51.36
C ALA A 79 -14.56 -17.07 52.55
N ALA A 80 -14.69 -15.76 52.74
CA ALA A 80 -14.55 -14.93 53.95
C ALA A 80 -13.79 -15.48 55.17
N VAL A 81 -12.81 -14.72 55.67
CA VAL A 81 -12.52 -14.66 57.12
C VAL A 81 -12.22 -13.22 57.56
N ASN A 82 -12.76 -12.94 58.75
CA ASN A 82 -12.99 -11.67 59.43
C ASN A 82 -11.73 -11.10 60.14
N MET A 83 -11.69 -9.78 60.31
CA MET A 83 -10.67 -8.99 61.00
C MET A 83 -10.87 -9.05 62.53
N ASP A 84 -10.18 -9.92 63.26
CA ASP A 84 -10.26 -9.89 64.74
C ASP A 84 -9.06 -10.52 65.51
N TRP A 85 -7.84 -10.52 64.95
CA TRP A 85 -6.69 -11.20 65.60
C TRP A 85 -5.67 -10.28 66.30
N LEU A 86 -5.84 -8.96 66.30
CA LEU A 86 -4.83 -8.03 66.83
C LEU A 86 -4.86 -7.83 68.37
N LEU A 87 -5.73 -8.54 69.12
CA LEU A 87 -5.74 -8.51 70.58
C LEU A 87 -6.13 -9.86 71.18
N GLN A 88 -5.20 -10.82 71.26
CA GLN A 88 -5.23 -11.86 72.31
C GLN A 88 -3.89 -12.61 72.43
N ASN A 89 -3.30 -12.52 73.63
CA ASN A 89 -2.27 -13.44 74.11
C ASN A 89 -2.93 -14.81 74.41
N ASN A 90 -2.41 -15.87 73.78
CA ASN A 90 -2.05 -17.17 74.38
C ASN A 90 -2.08 -18.28 73.32
N ASP A 91 -0.95 -18.96 73.20
CA ASP A 91 -0.77 -20.36 72.82
C ASP A 91 -1.83 -20.99 71.90
N ASN A 92 -1.65 -20.79 70.58
CA ASN A 92 -1.84 -21.80 69.53
C ASN A 92 -1.58 -21.16 68.15
N HIS A 93 -0.37 -21.35 67.61
CA HIS A 93 -0.04 -20.95 66.24
C HIS A 93 -0.76 -21.85 65.22
N GLN A 94 -1.92 -21.41 64.72
CA GLN A 94 -2.40 -21.87 63.41
C GLN A 94 -1.64 -21.09 62.33
N GLN A 95 -0.70 -21.79 61.68
CA GLN A 95 0.11 -21.28 60.59
C GLN A 95 -0.77 -21.11 59.35
N GLN A 96 -0.96 -19.86 58.90
CA GLN A 96 -1.54 -19.59 57.58
C GLN A 96 -0.54 -20.05 56.52
N ASP A 97 -0.98 -20.98 55.67
CA ASP A 97 -0.31 -21.54 54.51
C ASP A 97 0.03 -20.44 53.48
N VAL A 98 1.32 -20.27 53.15
CA VAL A 98 1.85 -19.25 52.23
C VAL A 98 2.81 -19.90 51.23
N ASP A 99 2.53 -19.75 49.93
CA ASP A 99 3.41 -20.23 48.86
C ASP A 99 4.83 -19.66 49.03
N THR A 100 5.86 -20.46 48.80
CA THR A 100 7.24 -20.11 49.11
C THR A 100 8.17 -20.20 47.89
N ILE A 101 8.92 -19.13 47.64
CA ILE A 101 10.05 -19.11 46.71
C ILE A 101 11.34 -19.21 47.54
N ILE A 102 12.09 -20.29 47.31
CA ILE A 102 13.40 -20.53 47.93
C ILE A 102 14.49 -20.12 46.95
N VAL A 103 15.32 -19.16 47.36
CA VAL A 103 16.34 -18.55 46.51
C VAL A 103 17.74 -18.99 46.94
N LYS A 104 18.52 -19.48 45.98
CA LYS A 104 19.92 -19.87 46.19
C LYS A 104 20.84 -18.65 46.24
N GLU A 105 21.98 -18.79 46.91
CA GLU A 105 22.99 -17.72 47.02
C GLU A 105 23.36 -17.10 45.67
N GLY A 106 23.42 -15.76 45.63
CA GLY A 106 23.74 -15.04 44.40
C GLY A 106 23.27 -13.59 44.41
N ILE A 107 23.72 -12.88 43.38
CA ILE A 107 23.27 -11.53 43.00
C ILE A 107 22.38 -11.69 41.77
N TYR A 108 21.13 -11.28 41.89
CA TYR A 108 20.09 -11.38 40.88
C TYR A 108 19.89 -10.03 40.22
N ARG A 109 20.19 -9.97 38.92
CA ARG A 109 20.17 -8.77 38.06
C ARG A 109 19.28 -8.97 36.83
N GLY A 110 19.03 -7.91 36.08
CA GLY A 110 18.23 -7.97 34.85
C GLY A 110 16.73 -7.88 35.09
N SER A 111 15.97 -7.61 34.01
CA SER A 111 14.55 -7.24 34.05
C SER A 111 13.62 -8.29 34.66
N LYS A 112 14.01 -9.58 34.66
CA LYS A 112 13.21 -10.66 35.25
C LYS A 112 13.43 -10.88 36.76
N ASN A 113 14.32 -10.10 37.39
CA ASN A 113 14.64 -10.22 38.81
C ASN A 113 14.27 -8.98 39.62
N LYS A 114 13.76 -7.93 38.97
CA LYS A 114 13.31 -6.66 39.56
C LYS A 114 11.93 -6.29 39.02
N GLY A 115 11.27 -5.30 39.61
CA GLY A 115 9.90 -4.92 39.25
C GLY A 115 8.86 -6.00 39.56
N LEU A 116 9.10 -6.81 40.59
CA LEU A 116 8.27 -7.98 40.91
C LEU A 116 6.91 -7.52 41.46
N VAL A 117 5.82 -7.86 40.77
CA VAL A 117 4.47 -7.52 41.22
C VAL A 117 3.85 -8.72 41.95
N ILE A 118 3.59 -8.55 43.24
CA ILE A 118 2.99 -9.56 44.11
C ILE A 118 1.55 -9.16 44.45
N ASN A 119 0.60 -9.96 44.02
CA ASN A 119 -0.84 -9.77 44.22
C ASN A 119 -1.53 -10.97 44.87
N PHE A 120 -0.74 -11.89 45.46
CA PHE A 120 -1.21 -13.03 46.23
C PHE A 120 -0.26 -13.30 47.41
N PRO A 121 -0.69 -14.03 48.47
CA PRO A 121 0.16 -14.40 49.59
C PRO A 121 1.40 -15.18 49.15
N LEU A 122 2.58 -14.67 49.47
CA LEU A 122 3.85 -15.21 49.01
C LEU A 122 4.95 -14.97 50.05
N HIS A 123 5.82 -15.97 50.23
CA HIS A 123 7.05 -15.90 51.02
C HIS A 123 8.26 -16.05 50.11
N ILE A 124 9.09 -15.01 50.02
CA ILE A 124 10.39 -15.10 49.35
C ILE A 124 11.47 -15.22 50.42
N VAL A 125 12.23 -16.31 50.38
CA VAL A 125 13.25 -16.62 51.38
C VAL A 125 14.53 -17.14 50.74
N SER A 126 15.67 -16.68 51.27
CA SER A 126 16.94 -17.37 51.02
C SER A 126 17.30 -18.25 52.21
N LEU A 127 17.68 -19.50 51.90
CA LEU A 127 18.26 -20.44 52.87
C LEU A 127 19.79 -20.33 52.96
N SER A 128 20.39 -19.28 52.39
CA SER A 128 21.84 -19.05 52.46
C SER A 128 22.33 -19.14 53.91
N PRO A 129 23.47 -19.81 54.16
CA PRO A 129 24.03 -19.92 55.49
C PRO A 129 24.26 -18.54 56.10
N THR A 130 23.93 -18.38 57.38
CA THR A 130 24.20 -17.11 58.07
C THR A 130 25.69 -16.96 58.27
N LYS A 131 26.30 -16.05 57.50
CA LYS A 131 27.68 -15.59 57.68
C LYS A 131 27.65 -14.15 58.22
N PRO A 132 27.39 -13.97 59.52
CA PRO A 132 27.32 -12.65 60.10
C PRO A 132 28.69 -11.98 60.05
N THR A 133 28.74 -10.81 59.45
CA THR A 133 29.93 -9.96 59.40
C THR A 133 29.59 -8.63 60.05
N THR A 134 30.38 -8.27 61.05
CA THR A 134 30.21 -7.03 61.83
C THR A 134 31.25 -6.01 61.42
N TYR A 135 30.81 -4.84 60.97
CA TYR A 135 31.65 -3.69 60.67
C TYR A 135 31.15 -2.48 61.48
N GLY A 136 31.96 -2.02 62.43
CA GLY A 136 31.53 -0.97 63.38
C GLY A 136 30.33 -1.44 64.20
N ALA A 137 29.25 -0.64 64.21
CA ALA A 137 28.00 -0.95 64.91
C ALA A 137 27.00 -1.79 64.08
N VAL A 138 27.34 -2.13 62.83
CA VAL A 138 26.42 -2.83 61.92
C VAL A 138 26.84 -4.27 61.72
N THR A 139 25.87 -5.17 61.74
CA THR A 139 26.03 -6.61 61.50
C THR A 139 25.07 -7.04 60.40
N PHE A 140 25.59 -7.61 59.32
CA PHE A 140 24.80 -8.14 58.20
C PHE A 140 25.31 -9.51 57.78
N ASN A 141 24.54 -10.20 56.91
CA ASN A 141 24.92 -11.51 56.39
C ASN A 141 25.68 -11.33 55.06
N ASP A 142 26.99 -11.61 55.03
CA ASP A 142 27.80 -11.50 53.80
C ASP A 142 27.39 -12.52 52.71
N ALA A 143 26.73 -13.61 53.10
CA ALA A 143 26.26 -14.66 52.19
C ALA A 143 24.79 -14.46 51.77
N GLN A 144 24.21 -13.30 52.09
CA GLN A 144 22.82 -13.00 51.76
C GLN A 144 22.61 -12.93 50.25
N VAL A 145 21.48 -13.45 49.77
CA VAL A 145 21.04 -13.27 48.39
C VAL A 145 20.69 -11.82 48.14
N ILE A 146 21.11 -11.26 47.00
CA ILE A 146 20.87 -9.86 46.66
C ILE A 146 20.01 -9.75 45.41
N ILE A 147 18.93 -8.98 45.49
CA ILE A 147 18.22 -8.42 44.34
C ILE A 147 18.83 -7.05 44.08
N ASP A 148 19.54 -6.92 42.96
CA ASP A 148 20.25 -5.71 42.56
C ASP A 148 19.54 -5.11 41.35
N CYS A 149 18.94 -3.94 41.55
CA CYS A 149 18.16 -3.28 40.51
C CYS A 149 19.01 -2.45 39.54
N GLU A 150 20.32 -2.34 39.76
CA GLU A 150 21.25 -1.68 38.82
C GLU A 150 20.88 -0.21 38.55
N GLY A 151 20.32 0.47 39.55
CA GLY A 151 19.89 1.86 39.43
C GLY A 151 18.58 2.07 38.66
N VAL A 152 17.83 1.00 38.34
CA VAL A 152 16.62 1.06 37.51
C VAL A 152 15.47 0.25 38.12
N GLY A 153 14.32 0.89 38.31
CA GLY A 153 13.09 0.22 38.73
C GLY A 153 13.02 -0.07 40.22
N ASN A 154 11.78 -0.19 40.71
CA ASN A 154 11.49 -0.73 42.03
C ASN A 154 11.79 -2.24 42.08
N ALA A 155 12.19 -2.78 43.24
CA ALA A 155 12.42 -4.22 43.36
C ALA A 155 11.13 -5.04 43.43
N ILE A 156 10.26 -4.74 44.40
CA ILE A 156 9.04 -5.50 44.67
C ILE A 156 7.88 -4.55 44.99
N THR A 157 6.76 -4.75 44.30
CA THR A 157 5.49 -4.07 44.52
C THR A 157 4.45 -5.07 45.01
N VAL A 158 3.91 -4.86 46.22
CA VAL A 158 2.90 -5.71 46.86
C VAL A 158 1.55 -4.98 46.88
N LYS A 159 0.52 -5.56 46.28
CA LYS A 159 -0.80 -4.91 46.14
C LYS A 159 -1.94 -5.86 46.51
N ASN A 160 -2.82 -5.42 47.40
CA ASN A 160 -4.02 -6.15 47.83
C ASN A 160 -3.70 -7.57 48.36
N VAL A 161 -2.62 -7.73 49.12
CA VAL A 161 -2.15 -9.02 49.65
C VAL A 161 -2.37 -9.09 51.16
N ILE A 162 -3.03 -10.16 51.61
CA ILE A 162 -3.31 -10.36 53.05
C ILE A 162 -2.06 -10.65 53.87
N LEU A 163 -1.02 -11.25 53.28
CA LEU A 163 0.25 -11.55 53.93
C LEU A 163 1.37 -11.78 52.89
N PHE A 164 2.37 -10.92 52.89
CA PHE A 164 3.62 -11.09 52.14
C PHE A 164 4.79 -11.26 53.12
N LYS A 165 5.68 -12.22 52.86
CA LYS A 165 6.89 -12.44 53.68
C LYS A 165 8.13 -12.28 52.83
N LEU A 166 9.11 -11.54 53.33
CA LEU A 166 10.44 -11.43 52.72
C LEU A 166 11.49 -11.74 53.78
N SER A 167 12.38 -12.70 53.53
CA SER A 167 13.32 -13.17 54.54
C SER A 167 14.72 -13.46 54.00
N ASN A 168 15.75 -12.95 54.68
CA ASN A 168 17.16 -13.21 54.34
C ASN A 168 17.55 -12.79 52.91
N ILE A 169 17.01 -11.67 52.42
CA ILE A 169 17.27 -11.10 51.09
C ILE A 169 17.83 -9.67 51.24
N GLY A 170 18.81 -9.28 50.45
CA GLY A 170 19.24 -7.90 50.26
C GLY A 170 18.56 -7.28 49.05
N ILE A 171 18.09 -6.04 49.16
CA ILE A 171 17.54 -5.27 48.03
C ILE A 171 18.34 -3.99 47.86
N HIS A 172 19.08 -3.92 46.76
CA HIS A 172 20.15 -2.94 46.56
C HIS A 172 19.95 -2.14 45.26
N ARG A 173 20.33 -0.84 45.30
CA ARG A 173 20.39 0.07 44.14
C ARG A 173 19.11 0.14 43.30
N CYS A 174 17.95 0.08 43.93
CA CYS A 174 16.67 0.18 43.25
C CYS A 174 16.17 1.61 43.19
N VAL A 175 15.55 2.00 42.08
CA VAL A 175 15.07 3.37 41.84
C VAL A 175 13.62 3.32 41.41
N GLY A 176 12.71 3.78 42.28
CA GLY A 176 11.27 3.69 42.04
C GLY A 176 10.50 4.97 42.35
N SER A 177 9.26 5.09 41.85
CA SER A 177 8.41 6.25 42.16
C SER A 177 7.87 6.26 43.59
N SER A 178 7.68 5.08 44.21
CA SER A 178 7.16 4.93 45.57
C SER A 178 7.81 3.71 46.20
N GLY A 179 8.82 3.87 47.06
CA GLY A 179 9.62 2.72 47.50
C GLY A 179 10.64 2.33 46.44
N GLY A 180 11.94 2.51 46.68
CA GLY A 180 12.96 1.99 45.77
C GLY A 180 13.03 0.47 45.87
N ALA A 181 13.07 -0.06 47.08
CA ALA A 181 13.04 -1.50 47.32
C ALA A 181 11.62 -2.06 47.33
N LEU A 182 10.76 -1.57 48.24
CA LEU A 182 9.41 -2.12 48.45
C LEU A 182 8.32 -1.05 48.32
N SER A 183 7.33 -1.30 47.47
CA SER A 183 6.10 -0.52 47.39
C SER A 183 4.92 -1.37 47.86
N ILE A 184 4.32 -1.04 49.00
CA ILE A 184 3.24 -1.85 49.60
C ILE A 184 1.96 -1.03 49.69
N VAL A 185 0.89 -1.54 49.07
CA VAL A 185 -0.40 -0.86 48.97
C VAL A 185 -1.53 -1.80 49.35
N ASN A 186 -2.41 -1.38 50.26
CA ASN A 186 -3.54 -2.17 50.77
C ASN A 186 -3.15 -3.61 51.16
N SER A 187 -2.01 -3.80 51.83
CA SER A 187 -1.46 -5.13 52.10
C SER A 187 -0.85 -5.26 53.49
N SER A 188 -0.61 -6.50 53.93
CA SER A 188 0.16 -6.80 55.14
C SER A 188 1.48 -7.50 54.78
N ALA A 189 2.59 -7.08 55.39
CA ALA A 189 3.91 -7.63 55.10
C ALA A 189 4.73 -7.92 56.38
N VAL A 190 5.56 -8.97 56.33
CA VAL A 190 6.55 -9.29 57.36
C VAL A 190 7.91 -9.42 56.70
N VAL A 191 8.84 -8.56 57.09
CA VAL A 191 10.16 -8.45 56.49
C VAL A 191 11.21 -8.77 57.54
N GLY A 192 12.01 -9.81 57.32
CA GLY A 192 12.92 -10.35 58.32
C GLY A 192 14.34 -10.56 57.81
N ALA A 193 15.34 -10.05 58.51
CA ALA A 193 16.75 -10.15 58.12
C ALA A 193 16.97 -9.69 56.67
N VAL A 194 16.46 -8.51 56.31
CA VAL A 194 16.60 -7.91 54.98
C VAL A 194 17.51 -6.69 55.04
N THR A 195 18.38 -6.52 54.04
CA THR A 195 19.23 -5.31 53.92
C THR A 195 18.72 -4.42 52.80
N PHE A 196 18.40 -3.17 53.09
CA PHE A 196 18.02 -2.14 52.14
C PHE A 196 19.16 -1.16 51.96
N VAL A 197 19.86 -1.24 50.82
CA VAL A 197 21.09 -0.48 50.59
C VAL A 197 21.02 0.33 49.29
N GLY A 198 21.29 1.63 49.36
CA GLY A 198 21.45 2.46 48.17
C GLY A 198 20.17 2.63 47.33
N ASN A 199 18.99 2.40 47.91
CA ASN A 199 17.72 2.50 47.20
C ASN A 199 17.25 3.95 47.13
N GLN A 200 16.65 4.34 46.01
CA GLN A 200 16.19 5.70 45.77
C GLN A 200 14.72 5.71 45.36
N ALA A 201 13.97 6.68 45.86
CA ALA A 201 12.61 6.91 45.41
C ALA A 201 12.15 8.36 45.59
N LEU A 202 10.94 8.66 45.11
CA LEU A 202 10.29 9.91 45.43
C LEU A 202 10.02 10.00 46.94
N ASN A 203 9.17 9.09 47.45
CA ASN A 203 8.88 8.89 48.87
C ASN A 203 9.31 7.48 49.27
N GLY A 204 9.88 7.33 50.46
CA GLY A 204 10.26 6.00 50.95
C GLY A 204 11.44 5.45 50.17
N GLY A 205 12.65 5.99 50.32
CA GLY A 205 13.81 5.61 49.48
C GLY A 205 14.02 4.09 49.45
N ALA A 206 13.89 3.40 50.58
CA ALA A 206 13.76 1.95 50.61
C ALA A 206 12.29 1.50 50.48
N VAL A 207 11.42 1.92 51.40
CA VAL A 207 10.07 1.37 51.54
C VAL A 207 9.01 2.47 51.55
N SER A 208 7.96 2.30 50.73
CA SER A 208 6.77 3.14 50.74
C SER A 208 5.52 2.31 51.04
N LEU A 209 4.68 2.80 51.95
CA LEU A 209 3.45 2.15 52.41
C LEU A 209 2.23 3.06 52.22
N SER A 210 1.13 2.48 51.76
CA SER A 210 -0.17 3.15 51.68
C SER A 210 -1.28 2.21 52.12
N ASN A 211 -2.05 2.60 53.15
CA ASN A 211 -3.12 1.79 53.76
C ASN A 211 -2.67 0.35 54.06
N SER A 212 -1.47 0.18 54.61
CA SER A 212 -0.82 -1.13 54.73
C SER A 212 -0.22 -1.36 56.11
N ASN A 213 0.07 -2.61 56.44
CA ASN A 213 0.77 -2.98 57.66
C ASN A 213 2.10 -3.64 57.30
N ILE A 214 3.18 -3.30 58.00
CA ILE A 214 4.46 -3.98 57.85
C ILE A 214 5.16 -4.16 59.18
N ASP A 215 5.74 -5.34 59.41
CA ASP A 215 6.63 -5.60 60.53
C ASP A 215 8.05 -5.92 60.03
N PHE A 216 9.03 -5.13 60.46
CA PHE A 216 10.45 -5.37 60.20
C PHE A 216 11.11 -6.03 61.41
N THR A 217 11.84 -7.11 61.15
CA THR A 217 12.66 -7.82 62.13
C THR A 217 14.10 -7.94 61.65
N ARG A 218 15.08 -7.53 62.48
CA ARG A 218 16.53 -7.67 62.16
C ARG A 218 16.93 -7.11 60.79
N CYS A 219 16.29 -6.05 60.32
CA CYS A 219 16.58 -5.42 59.02
C CYS A 219 17.68 -4.35 59.15
N LEU A 220 18.38 -4.09 58.05
CA LEU A 220 19.38 -3.02 57.94
C LEU A 220 18.92 -2.01 56.87
N PHE A 221 18.92 -0.73 57.21
CA PHE A 221 18.64 0.37 56.28
C PHE A 221 19.88 1.25 56.15
N MET A 222 20.40 1.46 54.93
CA MET A 222 21.65 2.18 54.73
C MET A 222 21.69 2.88 53.36
N ASP A 223 22.14 4.12 53.32
CA ASP A 223 22.33 4.93 52.10
C ASP A 223 21.10 5.00 51.19
N ASN A 224 19.90 4.84 51.76
CA ASN A 224 18.66 5.03 51.01
C ASN A 224 18.35 6.53 50.89
N ARG A 225 17.77 6.92 49.77
CA ARG A 225 17.50 8.32 49.42
C ARG A 225 16.06 8.52 49.00
N ALA A 226 15.38 9.46 49.64
CA ALA A 226 14.11 9.97 49.16
C ALA A 226 14.27 11.40 48.66
N ILE A 227 13.57 11.73 47.57
CA ILE A 227 13.57 13.08 47.01
C ILE A 227 12.76 14.03 47.88
N THR A 228 11.58 13.58 48.33
CA THR A 228 10.65 14.39 49.13
C THR A 228 10.80 14.09 50.61
N GLN A 229 10.56 12.84 51.03
CA GLN A 229 10.49 12.48 52.45
C GLN A 229 10.55 10.97 52.69
N GLY A 230 10.98 10.58 53.90
CA GLY A 230 11.12 9.18 54.31
C GLY A 230 12.23 8.48 53.54
N TYR A 231 13.49 8.80 53.86
CA TYR A 231 14.66 8.27 53.16
C TYR A 231 14.72 6.74 53.23
N ASP A 232 14.37 6.16 54.37
CA ASP A 232 14.25 4.72 54.54
C ASP A 232 12.78 4.30 54.37
N ILE A 233 11.87 4.91 55.15
CA ILE A 233 10.46 4.50 55.19
C ILE A 233 9.55 5.71 55.05
N TYR A 234 8.61 5.63 54.12
CA TYR A 234 7.45 6.51 54.04
C TYR A 234 6.17 5.71 54.28
N ALA A 235 5.31 6.18 55.17
CA ALA A 235 4.06 5.52 55.50
C ALA A 235 2.89 6.52 55.48
N SER A 236 1.82 6.15 54.78
CA SER A 236 0.55 6.90 54.73
C SER A 236 -0.62 6.01 55.12
N SER A 237 -1.40 6.43 56.13
CA SER A 237 -2.53 5.67 56.68
C SER A 237 -2.19 4.20 56.99
N SER A 238 -0.98 3.94 57.49
CA SER A 238 -0.38 2.61 57.58
C SER A 238 0.13 2.29 59.00
N VAL A 239 0.46 1.02 59.26
CA VAL A 239 1.09 0.57 60.51
C VAL A 239 2.50 0.06 60.21
N VAL A 240 3.48 0.54 60.95
CA VAL A 240 4.88 0.13 60.85
C VAL A 240 5.33 -0.43 62.19
N GLY A 241 5.71 -1.70 62.24
CA GLY A 241 6.39 -2.32 63.36
C GLY A 241 7.88 -2.44 63.09
N LEU A 242 8.70 -1.97 64.03
CA LEU A 242 10.14 -2.18 64.07
C LEU A 242 10.45 -3.01 65.32
N SER A 243 10.53 -4.33 65.15
CA SER A 243 10.78 -5.26 66.25
C SER A 243 12.13 -5.97 66.12
N MET A 244 12.69 -6.44 67.24
CA MET A 244 14.06 -6.95 67.33
C MET A 244 15.12 -5.89 66.95
N THR A 245 16.40 -6.28 66.90
CA THR A 245 17.53 -5.37 66.62
C THR A 245 17.60 -4.99 65.13
N ASN A 246 16.68 -4.15 64.66
CA ASN A 246 16.82 -3.43 63.39
C ASN A 246 17.99 -2.42 63.47
N GLN A 247 18.62 -2.13 62.34
CA GLN A 247 19.82 -1.31 62.28
C GLN A 247 19.66 -0.19 61.23
N LYS A 248 20.05 1.02 61.62
CA LYS A 248 20.17 2.20 60.76
C LYS A 248 21.45 2.94 61.17
N PRO A 249 22.59 2.66 60.54
CA PRO A 249 23.82 3.38 60.82
C PRO A 249 23.77 4.85 60.39
N CYS A 250 24.76 5.59 60.89
CA CYS A 250 25.14 6.89 60.35
C CYS A 250 25.71 6.74 58.93
N ASP A 251 25.00 7.29 57.95
CA ASP A 251 25.39 7.29 56.55
C ASP A 251 25.46 8.72 55.97
N ILE A 252 25.79 8.87 54.68
CA ILE A 252 26.04 10.19 54.07
C ILE A 252 24.80 11.09 54.06
N TYR A 253 23.61 10.49 54.15
CA TYR A 253 22.34 11.20 54.17
C TYR A 253 21.81 11.42 55.60
N SER A 254 22.48 10.87 56.61
CA SER A 254 22.13 11.03 58.03
C SER A 254 22.62 12.37 58.61
N THR A 255 23.57 13.06 57.98
CA THR A 255 24.06 14.38 58.39
C THR A 255 23.38 15.50 57.61
N GLY A 256 22.41 16.19 58.22
CA GLY A 256 21.73 17.33 57.57
C GLY A 256 20.22 17.42 57.81
N GLY A 257 19.66 16.58 58.68
CA GLY A 257 18.24 16.65 59.04
C GLY A 257 17.29 15.89 58.11
N SER A 258 17.80 15.03 57.24
CA SER A 258 17.02 14.09 56.41
C SER A 258 16.13 13.21 57.28
N VAL A 259 14.87 13.05 56.87
CA VAL A 259 13.87 12.26 57.61
C VAL A 259 13.98 10.81 57.18
N SER A 260 14.52 9.94 58.03
CA SER A 260 14.62 8.48 57.80
C SER A 260 13.23 7.85 57.68
N ILE A 261 12.35 8.13 58.65
CA ILE A 261 10.99 7.60 58.69
C ILE A 261 10.00 8.76 58.71
N LYS A 262 9.12 8.81 57.70
CA LYS A 262 8.03 9.78 57.62
C LYS A 262 6.69 9.08 57.74
N LEU A 263 5.88 9.53 58.69
CA LEU A 263 4.54 9.02 58.96
C LEU A 263 3.51 10.11 58.68
N ASP A 264 2.53 9.79 57.83
CA ASP A 264 1.33 10.59 57.56
C ASP A 264 0.10 9.78 57.99
N SER A 265 -0.60 10.22 59.04
CA SER A 265 -1.75 9.49 59.60
C SER A 265 -1.49 7.99 59.85
N SER A 266 -0.26 7.64 60.22
CA SER A 266 0.24 6.27 60.30
C SER A 266 0.76 5.97 61.71
N TYR A 267 0.69 4.72 62.12
CA TYR A 267 1.17 4.26 63.43
C TYR A 267 2.56 3.63 63.33
N LEU A 268 3.43 3.90 64.30
CA LEU A 268 4.75 3.27 64.44
C LEU A 268 4.89 2.60 65.80
N SER A 269 5.26 1.32 65.83
CA SER A 269 5.66 0.60 67.03
C SER A 269 7.14 0.22 66.96
N MET A 270 7.88 0.43 68.04
CA MET A 270 9.30 0.09 68.13
C MET A 270 9.65 -0.48 69.50
N ASP A 271 10.34 -1.62 69.52
CA ASP A 271 10.71 -2.31 70.77
C ASP A 271 12.14 -2.00 71.25
N SER A 272 13.03 -1.53 70.37
CA SER A 272 14.43 -1.23 70.67
C SER A 272 15.02 -0.13 69.78
N LEU A 273 15.97 0.64 70.32
CA LEU A 273 16.80 1.60 69.58
C LEU A 273 18.24 1.12 69.33
N ALA A 274 18.59 -0.09 69.78
CA ALA A 274 19.94 -0.60 69.61
C ALA A 274 20.26 -0.78 68.11
N GLY A 275 21.32 -0.12 67.62
CA GLY A 275 21.74 -0.15 66.21
C GLY A 275 21.09 0.93 65.31
N MET A 276 20.23 1.80 65.84
CA MET A 276 19.54 2.87 65.09
C MET A 276 20.20 4.24 65.31
N GLU A 277 21.45 4.39 64.87
CA GLU A 277 22.28 5.58 65.11
C GLU A 277 21.93 6.79 64.23
N GLY A 278 21.56 6.58 62.96
CA GLY A 278 21.22 7.62 61.98
C GLY A 278 19.72 7.83 61.78
N LEU A 279 18.92 7.58 62.83
CA LEU A 279 17.46 7.57 62.76
C LEU A 279 16.86 8.95 63.06
N LYS A 280 16.08 9.46 62.11
CA LYS A 280 15.18 10.60 62.29
C LYS A 280 13.75 10.26 61.91
N ILE A 281 12.81 10.47 62.84
CA ILE A 281 11.39 10.17 62.64
C ILE A 281 10.56 11.46 62.64
N VAL A 282 9.68 11.63 61.65
CA VAL A 282 8.71 12.73 61.58
C VAL A 282 7.30 12.17 61.43
N GLY A 283 6.41 12.51 62.36
CA GLY A 283 5.02 12.08 62.39
C GLY A 283 4.27 12.63 63.60
N ASP A 284 2.99 12.29 63.74
CA ASP A 284 2.20 12.61 64.92
C ASP A 284 2.64 11.74 66.11
N LEU A 285 3.06 12.36 67.21
CA LEU A 285 3.55 11.65 68.40
C LEU A 285 2.49 10.76 69.05
N SER A 286 1.20 11.07 68.89
CA SER A 286 0.09 10.25 69.41
C SER A 286 -0.01 8.88 68.71
N THR A 287 0.63 8.75 67.56
CA THR A 287 0.63 7.54 66.72
C THR A 287 1.93 6.72 66.86
N MET A 288 2.73 6.98 67.89
CA MET A 288 4.01 6.28 68.10
C MET A 288 4.05 5.56 69.45
N SER A 289 4.41 4.27 69.44
CA SER A 289 4.78 3.50 70.63
C SER A 289 6.27 3.20 70.60
N LEU A 290 7.01 3.86 71.49
CA LEU A 290 8.47 3.77 71.59
C LEU A 290 8.87 3.19 72.96
N PRO A 291 10.09 2.63 73.11
CA PRO A 291 10.59 2.12 74.39
C PRO A 291 10.57 3.19 75.51
N THR A 292 10.38 2.76 76.75
CA THR A 292 10.23 3.66 77.92
C THR A 292 11.45 4.56 78.15
N GLY A 293 11.21 5.86 78.36
CA GLY A 293 12.25 6.86 78.66
C GLY A 293 12.56 7.85 77.53
N ILE A 294 11.82 7.81 76.42
CA ILE A 294 12.01 8.65 75.24
C ILE A 294 10.86 9.63 75.10
N VAL A 295 11.14 10.93 75.10
CA VAL A 295 10.14 11.99 74.86
C VAL A 295 10.67 12.91 73.77
N THR A 296 9.83 13.17 72.76
CA THR A 296 10.01 14.01 71.56
C THR A 296 10.81 13.41 70.39
N VAL A 297 10.54 13.96 69.20
CA VAL A 297 11.19 13.73 67.90
C VAL A 297 12.60 13.18 68.07
N LEU A 298 12.77 11.89 67.79
CA LEU A 298 14.09 11.27 67.87
C LEU A 298 14.95 11.84 66.74
N ASP A 299 15.87 12.72 67.07
CA ASP A 299 16.93 13.19 66.16
C ASP A 299 18.28 12.75 66.73
N ARG A 300 18.66 11.49 66.45
CA ARG A 300 20.04 11.04 66.72
C ARG A 300 20.91 11.57 65.58
N THR A 301 21.26 12.85 65.68
CA THR A 301 22.16 13.49 64.72
C THR A 301 23.54 12.86 64.77
N CYS A 302 24.03 12.43 63.62
CA CYS A 302 25.39 11.88 63.49
C CYS A 302 26.41 13.02 63.56
N PRO A 303 27.38 13.00 64.50
CA PRO A 303 28.34 14.10 64.66
C PRO A 303 29.31 14.24 63.48
N THR A 304 29.57 13.17 62.73
CA THR A 304 30.20 13.17 61.38
C THR A 304 29.89 11.84 60.70
N PRO A 305 29.65 11.80 59.37
CA PRO A 305 29.55 10.54 58.66
C PRO A 305 30.97 9.93 58.59
N PRO A 306 31.18 8.67 59.01
CA PRO A 306 32.49 8.02 58.92
C PRO A 306 33.01 7.97 57.48
N THR A 307 34.05 8.78 57.19
CA THR A 307 34.56 9.09 55.85
C THR A 307 35.43 8.02 55.19
N ALA A 308 35.81 6.92 55.88
CA ALA A 308 36.74 5.93 55.33
C ALA A 308 36.37 4.44 55.55
N LEU A 309 35.56 4.11 56.56
CA LEU A 309 35.27 2.69 56.91
C LEU A 309 34.09 2.08 56.15
N TRP A 310 33.08 2.86 55.75
CA TRP A 310 31.92 2.33 55.02
C TRP A 310 32.25 1.95 53.59
N ALA A 311 33.24 2.62 53.00
CA ALA A 311 33.86 2.23 51.73
C ALA A 311 34.35 0.76 51.71
N TYR A 312 34.52 0.09 52.87
CA TYR A 312 34.90 -1.33 52.96
C TYR A 312 33.71 -2.29 52.92
N VAL A 313 32.58 -1.95 53.59
CA VAL A 313 31.28 -2.63 53.38
C VAL A 313 30.87 -2.48 51.92
N PHE A 314 31.11 -1.29 51.37
CA PHE A 314 31.00 -1.04 49.95
C PHE A 314 32.04 -1.80 49.15
N LYS A 315 33.31 -2.00 49.51
CA LYS A 315 34.30 -2.72 48.65
C LYS A 315 33.92 -4.15 48.26
N THR A 316 33.08 -4.83 49.04
CA THR A 316 32.44 -6.10 48.67
C THR A 316 31.26 -5.96 47.71
N PHE A 317 30.68 -4.76 47.60
CA PHE A 317 29.59 -4.35 46.70
C PHE A 317 29.98 -3.26 45.65
N SER A 318 31.20 -2.72 45.69
CA SER A 318 31.65 -1.45 45.08
C SER A 318 32.89 -1.64 44.20
N THR A 319 33.02 -2.79 43.55
CA THR A 319 33.73 -2.82 42.26
C THR A 319 32.98 -2.06 41.16
N TYR A 320 31.78 -1.54 41.45
CA TYR A 320 30.95 -0.86 40.46
C TYR A 320 30.75 0.60 40.85
N SER A 321 31.85 1.35 40.95
CA SER A 321 31.79 2.81 41.01
C SER A 321 31.42 3.35 39.63
N GLU A 322 30.12 3.57 39.49
CA GLU A 322 29.43 4.62 38.75
C GLU A 322 30.33 5.66 38.06
N THR A 323 30.71 5.39 36.81
CA THR A 323 30.83 6.38 35.75
C THR A 323 30.58 5.65 34.45
N CYS A 324 29.62 6.11 33.66
CA CYS A 324 29.46 5.69 32.27
C CYS A 324 30.82 5.89 31.58
N ASN A 325 31.54 4.81 31.37
CA ASN A 325 32.95 4.92 30.97
C ASN A 325 33.10 5.04 29.44
N SER A 326 31.96 4.97 28.72
CA SER A 326 31.89 5.12 27.26
C SER A 326 32.77 4.10 26.51
N ASN A 327 33.06 2.95 27.11
CA ASN A 327 33.90 1.90 26.52
C ASN A 327 33.13 1.01 25.53
N ASN A 328 31.82 1.24 25.35
CA ASN A 328 30.86 0.47 24.57
C ASN A 328 30.58 -0.96 25.06
N VAL A 329 30.96 -1.29 26.28
CA VAL A 329 30.65 -2.55 26.96
C VAL A 329 29.70 -2.20 28.09
N CYS A 330 28.54 -2.84 28.14
CA CYS A 330 27.61 -2.63 29.24
C CYS A 330 28.19 -3.28 30.50
N ASP A 331 28.94 -2.50 31.26
CA ASP A 331 29.59 -2.97 32.48
C ASP A 331 28.56 -3.13 33.60
N ASP A 332 28.86 -4.00 34.55
CA ASP A 332 28.00 -4.23 35.72
C ASP A 332 27.72 -2.91 36.48
N GLY A 333 26.45 -2.50 36.54
CA GLY A 333 26.03 -1.22 37.14
C GLY A 333 25.78 -0.10 36.11
N GLU A 334 26.12 -0.30 34.84
CA GLU A 334 25.62 0.51 33.73
C GLU A 334 24.23 0.03 33.31
N SER A 335 23.38 0.94 32.85
CA SER A 335 22.08 0.59 32.28
C SER A 335 21.81 1.45 31.06
N CYS A 336 20.91 1.03 30.18
CA CYS A 336 20.49 1.86 29.04
C CYS A 336 19.83 3.19 29.45
N LEU A 337 19.33 3.33 30.70
CA LEU A 337 18.70 4.56 31.18
C LEU A 337 19.73 5.55 31.75
N SER A 338 20.81 5.03 32.35
CA SER A 338 21.88 5.82 32.96
C SER A 338 23.12 5.98 32.07
N CYS A 339 23.40 4.99 31.22
CA CYS A 339 24.60 4.83 30.38
C CYS A 339 24.22 4.34 28.95
N PRO A 340 23.37 5.07 28.20
CA PRO A 340 22.94 4.66 26.86
C PRO A 340 24.06 4.62 25.81
N SER A 341 25.25 5.16 26.09
CA SER A 341 26.40 5.01 25.19
C SER A 341 26.97 3.59 25.21
N ASP A 342 26.78 2.84 26.30
CA ASP A 342 27.42 1.55 26.53
C ASP A 342 26.40 0.41 26.51
N CYS A 343 25.22 0.63 27.09
CA CYS A 343 24.19 -0.39 27.27
C CYS A 343 23.03 -0.33 26.28
N SER A 344 22.45 -1.51 26.01
CA SER A 344 21.22 -1.72 25.25
C SER A 344 20.16 -2.37 26.13
N CYS A 345 18.88 -2.03 25.97
CA CYS A 345 17.79 -2.66 26.73
C CYS A 345 16.43 -2.62 26.03
N MET A 346 15.57 -3.56 26.42
CA MET A 346 14.15 -3.58 26.08
C MET A 346 13.35 -3.88 27.35
N ALA A 347 12.25 -3.16 27.55
CA ALA A 347 11.34 -3.40 28.66
C ALA A 347 9.90 -3.04 28.30
N HIS A 348 8.94 -3.69 28.95
CA HIS A 348 7.52 -3.33 28.84
C HIS A 348 7.23 -2.06 29.64
N GLY A 349 6.45 -1.14 29.08
CA GLY A 349 6.04 0.11 29.71
C GLY A 349 6.67 1.36 29.11
N TRP A 350 6.66 2.42 29.91
CA TRP A 350 7.07 3.77 29.54
C TRP A 350 8.34 4.16 30.26
N LYS A 351 9.33 4.72 29.55
CA LYS A 351 10.42 5.46 30.20
C LYS A 351 9.86 6.77 30.73
N LEU A 352 9.96 6.99 32.05
CA LEU A 352 9.53 8.20 32.74
C LEU A 352 10.74 9.06 33.11
N ASP A 353 10.74 10.32 32.67
CA ASP A 353 11.69 11.36 33.07
C ASP A 353 10.95 12.47 33.83
N ILE A 354 11.38 12.80 35.05
CA ILE A 354 10.74 13.81 35.91
C ILE A 354 11.59 15.08 35.99
N PHE A 355 10.97 16.26 35.82
CA PHE A 355 11.65 17.55 35.77
C PHE A 355 11.18 18.51 36.87
N LYS A 356 12.14 19.17 37.53
CA LYS A 356 11.87 20.12 38.62
C LYS A 356 11.11 21.39 38.17
N THR A 357 11.36 21.88 36.94
CA THR A 357 10.72 23.06 36.33
C THR A 357 10.68 22.93 34.80
N VAL A 358 9.67 23.52 34.15
CA VAL A 358 9.55 23.62 32.67
C VAL A 358 10.33 24.85 32.16
N PRO A 359 11.15 24.78 31.08
CA PRO A 359 11.89 23.69 30.49
C PRO A 359 13.40 23.95 30.73
N ALA A 360 13.91 23.61 31.91
CA ALA A 360 15.35 23.64 32.18
C ALA A 360 15.87 22.20 32.23
N THR A 361 17.12 22.01 31.80
CA THR A 361 17.86 20.74 31.74
C THR A 361 17.39 19.71 32.79
N PRO A 362 17.18 18.43 32.41
CA PRO A 362 16.81 17.38 33.35
C PRO A 362 17.82 17.39 34.50
N ILE A 363 17.39 17.90 35.66
CA ILE A 363 18.10 17.59 36.89
C ILE A 363 17.67 16.15 37.13
N THR A 364 18.54 15.22 36.78
CA THR A 364 18.36 13.77 36.87
C THR A 364 17.83 13.42 38.27
N VAL A 365 16.51 13.22 38.42
CA VAL A 365 15.98 12.81 39.73
C VAL A 365 15.54 11.35 39.74
N VAL A 366 14.93 10.80 38.68
CA VAL A 366 14.74 9.35 38.49
C VAL A 366 14.40 9.14 37.01
N ALA A 367 15.14 8.29 36.30
CA ALA A 367 14.64 7.64 35.08
C ALA A 367 14.15 6.25 35.48
N ASP A 368 12.89 5.94 35.20
CA ASP A 368 12.26 4.65 35.55
C ASP A 368 11.47 4.09 34.37
N ILE A 369 11.21 2.78 34.38
CA ILE A 369 10.30 2.12 33.45
C ILE A 369 9.02 1.81 34.20
N ILE A 370 7.96 2.55 33.89
CA ILE A 370 6.68 2.42 34.56
C ILE A 370 5.65 1.73 33.66
N GLN A 371 4.83 0.88 34.24
CA GLN A 371 3.59 0.44 33.60
C GLN A 371 2.43 1.33 34.06
N LEU A 372 1.67 1.84 33.09
CA LEU A 372 0.40 2.51 33.38
C LEU A 372 -0.62 1.45 33.78
N SER A 373 -0.59 1.02 35.05
CA SER A 373 -1.55 0.06 35.60
C SER A 373 -2.92 0.71 35.87
N SER A 374 -3.90 -0.11 36.24
CA SER A 374 -5.23 0.36 36.69
C SER A 374 -5.20 1.32 37.90
N SER A 375 -4.07 1.41 38.59
CA SER A 375 -3.74 2.38 39.65
C SER A 375 -2.81 3.47 39.11
N SER A 376 -3.23 4.73 39.30
CA SER A 376 -2.58 6.03 39.00
C SER A 376 -1.05 6.06 38.88
N ILE A 377 -0.51 6.93 38.01
CA ILE A 377 0.88 7.40 38.09
C ILE A 377 1.07 7.99 39.49
N ALA A 378 1.90 7.36 40.32
CA ALA A 378 2.10 7.79 41.70
C ALA A 378 2.52 9.27 41.73
N ASN A 379 1.81 10.06 42.56
CA ASN A 379 2.07 11.47 42.92
C ASN A 379 3.33 12.06 42.27
N LEU A 380 3.20 12.74 41.12
CA LEU A 380 4.32 13.54 40.61
C LEU A 380 4.63 14.63 41.65
N ALA A 381 5.79 14.55 42.33
CA ALA A 381 6.20 15.59 43.28
C ALA A 381 6.51 16.92 42.57
N TYR A 382 6.82 16.86 41.28
CA TYR A 382 7.27 17.97 40.46
C TYR A 382 6.24 18.36 39.38
N PRO A 383 6.31 19.59 38.84
CA PRO A 383 5.28 20.12 37.95
C PRO A 383 5.27 19.52 36.54
N TYR A 384 6.30 18.77 36.15
CA TYR A 384 6.44 18.28 34.78
C TYR A 384 7.12 16.91 34.68
N ALA A 385 6.58 16.06 33.81
CA ALA A 385 7.15 14.75 33.48
C ALA A 385 6.99 14.45 31.98
N VAL A 386 7.94 13.70 31.42
CA VAL A 386 7.89 13.19 30.04
C VAL A 386 7.93 11.68 30.08
N MET A 387 7.05 11.03 29.33
CA MET A 387 7.06 9.60 29.12
C MET A 387 7.29 9.28 27.65
N ASN A 388 8.19 8.34 27.37
CA ASN A 388 8.51 7.88 26.03
C ASN A 388 8.35 6.36 25.94
N ALA A 389 7.73 5.89 24.86
CA ALA A 389 7.57 4.48 24.55
C ALA A 389 7.39 4.26 23.04
N TYR A 390 7.28 3.00 22.66
CA TYR A 390 7.09 2.54 21.29
C TYR A 390 5.92 1.56 21.21
N LEU A 391 5.28 1.53 20.05
CA LEU A 391 4.07 0.75 19.80
C LEU A 391 4.19 -0.01 18.47
N LYS A 392 4.02 -1.33 18.53
CA LYS A 392 3.88 -2.19 17.34
C LYS A 392 2.41 -2.53 17.14
N ILE A 393 1.93 -2.38 15.91
CA ILE A 393 0.57 -2.79 15.54
C ILE A 393 0.62 -3.96 14.55
N ASN A 394 -0.49 -4.70 14.45
CA ASN A 394 -0.60 -5.89 13.62
C ASN A 394 -1.33 -5.65 12.29
N LYS A 395 -2.07 -4.54 12.15
CA LYS A 395 -2.86 -4.23 10.94
C LYS A 395 -2.85 -2.73 10.66
N HIS A 396 -2.80 -2.37 9.37
CA HIS A 396 -2.97 -0.99 8.92
C HIS A 396 -4.44 -0.57 9.13
N ASP A 397 -4.71 0.30 10.11
CA ASP A 397 -6.08 0.73 10.41
C ASP A 397 -6.08 2.05 11.20
N THR A 398 -7.29 2.57 11.44
CA THR A 398 -7.54 3.66 12.38
C THR A 398 -7.64 3.09 13.79
N TYR A 399 -6.79 3.57 14.68
CA TYR A 399 -6.78 3.28 16.10
C TYR A 399 -7.36 4.46 16.87
N GLU A 400 -8.18 4.17 17.87
CA GLU A 400 -8.75 5.17 18.76
C GLU A 400 -8.04 5.10 20.11
N PHE A 401 -7.46 6.21 20.56
CA PHE A 401 -6.85 6.38 21.87
C PHE A 401 -7.82 7.15 22.78
N LYS A 402 -8.17 6.57 23.92
CA LYS A 402 -9.00 7.17 24.95
C LYS A 402 -8.17 7.52 26.18
N PHE A 403 -8.15 8.79 26.53
CA PHE A 403 -7.41 9.35 27.67
C PHE A 403 -8.39 9.62 28.81
N VAL A 404 -8.16 8.99 29.96
CA VAL A 404 -8.94 9.18 31.18
C VAL A 404 -8.01 9.58 32.32
N GLY A 405 -8.15 10.79 32.84
CA GLY A 405 -7.25 11.30 33.89
C GLY A 405 -7.83 12.43 34.73
N SER A 406 -7.09 12.83 35.76
CA SER A 406 -7.45 13.93 36.66
C SER A 406 -6.24 14.71 37.15
N ASN A 407 -6.42 16.02 37.34
CA ASN A 407 -5.43 16.96 37.86
C ASN A 407 -4.14 17.08 37.03
N CYS A 408 -4.23 16.91 35.71
CA CYS A 408 -3.09 16.97 34.80
C CYS A 408 -3.41 17.70 33.49
N GLY A 409 -2.40 18.37 32.94
CA GLY A 409 -2.32 18.75 31.54
C GLY A 409 -1.56 17.68 30.76
N LEU A 410 -1.94 17.45 29.51
CA LEU A 410 -1.45 16.35 28.67
C LEU A 410 -1.15 16.85 27.26
N VAL A 411 0.07 16.59 26.80
CA VAL A 411 0.39 16.60 25.37
C VAL A 411 0.74 15.16 25.00
N PHE A 412 -0.02 14.58 24.08
CA PHE A 412 0.25 13.24 23.55
C PHE A 412 0.55 13.31 22.07
N SER A 413 1.72 12.81 21.71
CA SER A 413 2.25 12.79 20.36
C SER A 413 2.43 11.36 19.89
N VAL A 414 2.04 11.09 18.65
CA VAL A 414 2.34 9.83 17.93
C VAL A 414 3.19 10.19 16.73
N ASP A 415 4.37 9.59 16.61
CA ASP A 415 5.34 9.87 15.55
C ASP A 415 5.68 11.36 15.39
N GLY A 416 5.69 12.10 16.50
CA GLY A 416 5.97 13.54 16.53
C GLY A 416 4.74 14.44 16.30
N ILE A 417 3.59 13.89 15.89
CA ILE A 417 2.35 14.65 15.69
C ILE A 417 1.54 14.71 16.99
N ASP A 418 1.29 15.91 17.50
CA ASP A 418 0.44 16.13 18.67
C ASP A 418 -1.05 15.88 18.35
N ILE A 419 -1.62 14.81 18.89
CA ILE A 419 -3.03 14.44 18.68
C ILE A 419 -3.94 14.86 19.85
N VAL A 420 -3.35 15.11 21.01
CA VAL A 420 -4.01 15.70 22.18
C VAL A 420 -3.13 16.82 22.69
N TYR A 421 -3.73 18.00 22.88
CA TYR A 421 -3.07 19.15 23.48
C TYR A 421 -3.94 19.79 24.54
N THR A 422 -3.58 19.60 25.81
CA THR A 422 -4.18 20.27 26.96
C THR A 422 -3.07 20.90 27.82
N ALA A 423 -2.65 22.11 27.44
CA ALA A 423 -1.57 22.82 28.11
C ALA A 423 -1.85 23.19 29.58
N VAL A 424 -3.13 23.30 29.95
CA VAL A 424 -3.57 23.67 31.30
C VAL A 424 -4.04 22.41 32.05
N SER A 425 -3.66 22.28 33.32
CA SER A 425 -4.13 21.20 34.17
C SER A 425 -5.66 21.22 34.30
N LEU A 426 -6.31 20.17 33.81
CA LEU A 426 -7.75 19.98 33.93
C LEU A 426 -8.07 19.15 35.17
N SER A 427 -9.21 19.43 35.80
CA SER A 427 -9.71 18.62 36.93
C SER A 427 -10.00 17.19 36.49
N ASN A 428 -10.57 17.02 35.28
CA ASN A 428 -10.80 15.74 34.63
C ASN A 428 -10.45 15.83 33.13
N VAL A 429 -9.92 14.73 32.59
CA VAL A 429 -9.67 14.51 31.17
C VAL A 429 -10.42 13.24 30.78
N ASP A 430 -11.38 13.33 29.87
CA ASP A 430 -11.99 12.18 29.18
C ASP A 430 -12.12 12.54 27.70
N THR A 431 -11.17 12.09 26.89
CA THR A 431 -11.15 12.41 25.46
C THR A 431 -10.78 11.19 24.65
N THR A 432 -11.36 11.05 23.46
CA THR A 432 -10.98 10.03 22.48
C THR A 432 -10.45 10.71 21.22
N ARG A 433 -9.36 10.19 20.67
CA ARG A 433 -8.74 10.66 19.42
C ARG A 433 -8.43 9.48 18.52
N SER A 434 -8.61 9.67 17.22
CA SER A 434 -8.33 8.64 16.22
C SER A 434 -7.03 8.98 15.49
N VAL A 435 -6.17 7.99 15.30
CA VAL A 435 -4.94 8.10 14.50
C VAL A 435 -4.87 6.90 13.58
N ARG A 436 -4.41 7.09 12.35
CA ARG A 436 -4.19 5.98 11.43
C ARG A 436 -2.75 5.52 11.56
N LEU A 437 -2.57 4.23 11.81
CA LEU A 437 -1.27 3.63 12.09
C LEU A 437 -0.98 2.51 11.08
N THR A 438 0.30 2.23 10.82
CA THR A 438 0.74 1.24 9.82
C THR A 438 1.43 0.05 10.47
N ALA A 439 1.13 -1.17 10.01
CA ALA A 439 1.74 -2.38 10.58
C ALA A 439 3.20 -2.60 10.15
N THR A 440 3.70 -1.76 9.24
CA THR A 440 5.05 -1.85 8.67
C THR A 440 6.11 -1.26 9.59
N ASN A 441 5.74 -0.27 10.41
CA ASN A 441 6.66 0.52 11.20
C ASN A 441 6.35 0.41 12.69
N VAL A 442 7.36 0.71 13.52
CA VAL A 442 7.19 0.88 14.96
C VAL A 442 6.83 2.35 15.19
N HIS A 443 5.77 2.61 15.96
CA HIS A 443 5.33 3.98 16.22
C HIS A 443 5.93 4.52 17.52
N HIS A 444 6.41 5.76 17.50
CA HIS A 444 6.93 6.43 18.68
C HIS A 444 5.81 7.16 19.43
N LEU A 445 5.69 6.89 20.72
CA LEU A 445 4.70 7.50 21.60
C LEU A 445 5.40 8.41 22.60
N ARG A 446 4.95 9.67 22.66
CA ARG A 446 5.44 10.64 23.64
C ARG A 446 4.30 11.27 24.41
N ILE A 447 4.44 11.34 25.73
CA ILE A 447 3.51 12.03 26.62
C ILE A 447 4.26 13.08 27.43
N ALA A 448 3.83 14.33 27.38
CA ALA A 448 4.24 15.34 28.35
C ALA A 448 3.09 15.61 29.33
N ILE A 449 3.37 15.49 30.62
CA ILE A 449 2.41 15.70 31.71
C ILE A 449 2.81 16.96 32.47
N SER A 450 1.86 17.89 32.64
CA SER A 450 2.00 19.04 33.54
C SER A 450 1.04 18.91 34.73
N LYS A 451 1.52 19.23 35.94
CA LYS A 451 0.73 19.20 37.17
C LYS A 451 -0.01 20.51 37.40
N GLY A 452 -1.23 20.42 37.93
CA GLY A 452 -1.97 21.57 38.46
C GLY A 452 -1.38 22.13 39.77
N VAL A 453 -1.77 23.37 40.10
CA VAL A 453 -1.14 24.29 41.08
C VAL A 453 -1.01 23.81 42.54
N SER A 454 -1.51 22.62 42.91
CA SER A 454 -1.49 22.14 44.30
C SER A 454 -0.41 21.07 44.55
N PRO A 455 0.50 21.25 45.54
CA PRO A 455 1.60 20.32 45.85
C PRO A 455 1.17 18.88 46.17
N ASN A 456 -0.06 18.67 46.65
CA ASN A 456 -0.49 17.40 47.24
C ASN A 456 -1.58 16.66 46.45
N THR A 457 -1.94 17.12 45.25
CA THR A 457 -2.97 16.47 44.45
C THR A 457 -2.37 15.40 43.54
N ALA A 458 -2.81 14.15 43.69
CA ALA A 458 -2.37 13.05 42.85
C ALA A 458 -2.84 13.23 41.42
N VAL A 459 -1.91 13.07 40.48
CA VAL A 459 -2.17 13.00 39.05
C VAL A 459 -2.63 11.59 38.73
N THR A 460 -3.73 11.45 37.98
CA THR A 460 -4.12 10.15 37.44
C THR A 460 -4.22 10.24 35.92
N LEU A 461 -3.68 9.25 35.22
CA LEU A 461 -3.77 9.13 33.77
C LEU A 461 -3.86 7.66 33.39
N LYS A 462 -4.85 7.35 32.56
CA LYS A 462 -5.06 6.04 31.92
C LYS A 462 -5.24 6.27 30.43
N ILE A 463 -4.60 5.43 29.64
CA ILE A 463 -4.70 5.47 28.19
C ILE A 463 -5.22 4.12 27.76
N TYR A 464 -6.38 4.13 27.14
CA TYR A 464 -6.93 2.97 26.49
C TYR A 464 -6.83 3.14 24.99
N TRP A 465 -6.82 2.04 24.27
CA TRP A 465 -6.83 2.06 22.83
C TRP A 465 -7.66 0.91 22.25
N ARG A 466 -8.07 1.06 20.99
CA ARG A 466 -8.70 -0.01 20.19
C ARG A 466 -8.53 0.26 18.71
N ARG A 467 -8.72 -0.77 17.89
CA ARG A 467 -8.90 -0.62 16.45
C ARG A 467 -10.35 -0.27 16.15
N LYS A 468 -10.59 0.78 15.37
CA LYS A 468 -11.93 1.31 15.10
C LYS A 468 -12.83 0.30 14.39
N ALA A 469 -12.27 -0.46 13.45
CA ALA A 469 -13.03 -1.43 12.65
C ALA A 469 -13.54 -2.65 13.43
N ASP A 470 -12.90 -3.01 14.55
CA ASP A 470 -13.30 -4.20 15.33
C ASP A 470 -14.55 -3.93 16.19
N GLY A 471 -14.91 -2.66 16.43
CA GLY A 471 -16.02 -2.30 17.33
C GLY A 471 -15.82 -2.76 18.77
N GLU A 472 -14.62 -3.27 19.09
CA GLU A 472 -14.27 -3.90 20.37
C GLU A 472 -14.20 -2.90 21.53
N GLN A 473 -14.15 -3.46 22.74
CA GLN A 473 -13.95 -2.69 23.97
C GLN A 473 -12.54 -2.07 24.00
N PHE A 474 -12.46 -0.88 24.57
CA PHE A 474 -11.19 -0.21 24.85
C PHE A 474 -10.34 -1.07 25.80
N VAL A 475 -9.12 -1.42 25.37
CA VAL A 475 -8.14 -2.12 26.20
C VAL A 475 -7.07 -1.15 26.70
N LEU A 476 -6.45 -1.44 27.84
CA LEU A 476 -5.38 -0.59 28.39
C LEU A 476 -4.16 -0.63 27.44
N LEU A 477 -3.57 0.54 27.17
CA LEU A 477 -2.39 0.65 26.30
C LEU A 477 -1.15 0.12 27.02
N ASP A 478 -0.51 -0.91 26.45
CA ASP A 478 0.70 -1.55 26.97
C ASP A 478 1.84 -1.46 25.93
N PRO A 479 2.57 -0.33 25.90
CA PRO A 479 3.68 -0.15 24.96
C PRO A 479 4.99 -0.72 25.53
N PHE A 480 6.08 -0.60 24.77
CA PHE A 480 7.40 -1.02 25.22
C PHE A 480 8.42 0.12 25.05
N TYR A 481 9.48 0.08 25.84
CA TYR A 481 10.66 0.92 25.67
C TYR A 481 11.80 0.08 25.11
N SER A 482 12.55 0.64 24.16
CA SER A 482 13.75 0.03 23.57
C SER A 482 14.85 1.07 23.42
N LYS A 483 16.10 0.63 23.56
CA LYS A 483 17.29 1.45 23.34
C LYS A 483 18.48 0.61 22.87
N ASN A 484 19.09 1.01 21.75
CA ASN A 484 20.26 0.44 21.10
C ASN A 484 20.13 -1.07 20.78
N ILE A 485 18.98 -1.51 20.25
CA ILE A 485 18.76 -2.91 19.88
C ILE A 485 18.55 -3.01 18.37
N CYS A 486 19.52 -3.60 17.69
CA CYS A 486 19.43 -3.81 16.25
C CYS A 486 18.26 -4.75 15.88
N ASN A 487 17.57 -4.41 14.79
CA ASN A 487 16.39 -5.06 14.22
C ASN A 487 15.13 -5.00 15.10
N ASP A 488 15.03 -4.00 15.97
CA ASP A 488 13.80 -3.74 16.73
C ASP A 488 12.83 -2.79 15.98
N GLY A 489 13.28 -2.16 14.89
CA GLY A 489 12.56 -1.19 14.07
C GLY A 489 12.72 0.27 14.54
N ILE A 490 13.64 0.55 15.45
CA ILE A 490 13.94 1.86 16.02
C ILE A 490 15.41 2.16 15.72
N LEU A 491 15.72 3.34 15.18
CA LEU A 491 17.11 3.72 14.90
C LEU A 491 17.65 4.66 15.97
N ASP A 492 18.42 4.10 16.89
CA ASP A 492 19.08 4.86 17.93
C ASP A 492 20.37 5.55 17.45
N ASP A 493 20.78 6.62 18.14
CA ASP A 493 21.97 7.39 17.75
C ASP A 493 23.26 6.56 17.74
N LYS A 494 23.38 5.56 18.63
CA LYS A 494 24.53 4.64 18.64
C LYS A 494 24.56 3.77 17.38
N GLU A 495 23.40 3.39 16.86
CA GLU A 495 23.25 2.54 15.67
C GLU A 495 23.50 3.30 14.36
N LYS A 496 23.60 4.63 14.42
CA LYS A 496 24.04 5.48 13.30
C LYS A 496 25.57 5.48 13.15
N LEU A 497 26.31 5.11 14.21
CA LEU A 497 27.77 5.10 14.20
C LEU A 497 28.29 3.88 13.43
N ASN A 498 29.38 4.07 12.67
CA ASN A 498 29.96 3.00 11.83
C ASN A 498 30.29 1.71 12.60
N ALA A 499 30.65 1.81 13.89
CA ALA A 499 31.01 0.65 14.71
C ALA A 499 29.80 -0.21 15.12
N TYR A 500 28.59 0.35 15.15
CA TYR A 500 27.35 -0.31 15.61
C TYR A 500 26.24 -0.20 14.58
N ARG A 501 26.61 -0.01 13.31
CA ARG A 501 25.66 0.32 12.24
C ARG A 501 24.62 -0.79 12.06
N CYS A 502 23.37 -0.50 12.41
CA CYS A 502 22.26 -1.42 12.16
C CYS A 502 21.57 -1.10 10.84
N VAL A 503 21.94 -1.83 9.79
CA VAL A 503 21.33 -1.67 8.45
C VAL A 503 19.85 -2.04 8.46
N ALA A 504 19.44 -2.98 9.33
CA ALA A 504 18.06 -3.44 9.44
C ALA A 504 17.11 -2.34 9.93
N ASP A 505 17.51 -1.56 10.94
CA ASP A 505 16.71 -0.44 11.43
C ASP A 505 16.87 0.81 10.58
N GLN A 506 18.04 1.04 9.97
CA GLN A 506 18.26 2.18 9.07
C GLN A 506 17.29 2.23 7.88
N ALA A 507 16.82 1.06 7.41
CA ALA A 507 15.82 0.96 6.35
C ALA A 507 14.37 1.22 6.82
N LYS A 508 14.14 1.31 8.13
CA LYS A 508 12.82 1.43 8.79
C LYS A 508 12.76 2.57 9.81
N ALA A 509 13.82 3.37 9.87
CA ALA A 509 14.12 4.30 10.94
C ALA A 509 13.23 5.54 10.89
N LEU A 510 12.46 5.75 11.96
CA LEU A 510 11.88 7.05 12.30
C LEU A 510 13.00 8.06 12.62
N ASP A 511 13.10 9.14 11.86
CA ASP A 511 13.78 10.37 12.28
C ASP A 511 12.72 11.41 12.65
N PRO A 512 12.21 11.45 13.90
CA PRO A 512 11.16 12.39 14.30
C PRO A 512 11.61 13.86 14.27
N SER A 513 12.84 14.15 13.85
CA SER A 513 13.37 15.49 13.62
C SER A 513 13.35 15.94 12.15
N LYS A 514 12.92 15.07 11.22
CA LYS A 514 12.87 15.38 9.79
C LYS A 514 11.58 14.91 9.14
N ASP A 515 10.82 15.87 8.63
CA ASP A 515 9.76 15.67 7.64
C ASP A 515 10.42 15.18 6.33
N THR A 516 10.55 13.85 6.15
CA THR A 516 11.26 13.25 5.03
C THR A 516 10.34 12.39 4.20
N CYS A 517 9.83 12.96 3.12
CA CYS A 517 8.98 12.20 2.22
C CYS A 517 9.67 10.94 1.67
N GLY A 518 9.09 9.79 1.97
CA GLY A 518 9.52 8.46 1.58
C GLY A 518 10.07 7.57 2.68
N ASP A 519 9.88 7.91 3.95
CA ASP A 519 10.31 7.11 5.11
C ASP A 519 9.24 6.10 5.57
N GLY A 520 8.07 6.12 4.93
CA GLY A 520 6.94 5.23 5.19
C GLY A 520 6.00 5.70 6.31
N ILE A 521 6.17 6.91 6.83
CA ILE A 521 5.37 7.47 7.93
C ILE A 521 4.81 8.82 7.48
N CYS A 522 3.52 9.01 7.71
CA CYS A 522 2.85 10.24 7.31
C CYS A 522 3.00 11.30 8.40
N SER A 523 4.19 11.89 8.54
CA SER A 523 4.46 13.04 9.41
C SER A 523 4.29 14.39 8.72
N GLU A 524 4.33 14.40 7.39
CA GLU A 524 4.25 15.59 6.55
C GLU A 524 2.81 16.01 6.24
N ILE A 525 2.67 17.13 5.52
CA ILE A 525 1.42 17.49 4.85
C ILE A 525 1.09 16.36 3.85
N PRO A 526 -0.08 15.69 3.96
CA PRO A 526 -0.38 14.52 3.14
C PRO A 526 -0.26 14.71 1.63
N GLU A 527 -0.57 15.91 1.16
CA GLU A 527 -0.50 16.29 -0.26
C GLU A 527 0.95 16.49 -0.75
N ASP A 528 1.86 16.83 0.16
CA ASP A 528 3.29 17.04 -0.14
C ASP A 528 4.06 15.70 -0.17
N CYS A 529 3.57 14.68 0.56
CA CYS A 529 4.16 13.35 0.56
C CYS A 529 3.17 12.19 0.41
N LEU A 530 2.63 12.02 -0.80
CA LEU A 530 1.75 10.90 -1.10
C LEU A 530 2.41 9.53 -0.93
N ALA A 531 3.72 9.43 -1.12
CA ALA A 531 4.46 8.18 -0.99
C ALA A 531 4.22 7.52 0.39
N ASP A 532 4.09 8.33 1.44
CA ASP A 532 3.90 7.86 2.81
C ASP A 532 2.45 8.08 3.27
N CYS A 533 1.83 9.19 2.85
CA CYS A 533 0.52 9.63 3.31
C CYS A 533 -0.68 9.11 2.49
N TYR A 534 -0.47 8.31 1.43
CA TYR A 534 -1.57 7.81 0.57
C TYR A 534 -2.71 7.16 1.36
N HIS A 535 -2.38 6.50 2.48
CA HIS A 535 -3.34 5.79 3.31
C HIS A 535 -4.19 6.74 4.18
N VAL A 536 -3.74 7.96 4.46
CA VAL A 536 -4.50 8.96 5.22
C VAL A 536 -5.55 9.64 4.34
N LEU A 537 -5.25 9.84 3.05
CA LEU A 537 -6.14 10.52 2.10
C LEU A 537 -7.37 9.71 1.69
N THR A 538 -7.31 8.39 1.80
CA THR A 538 -8.40 7.51 1.33
C THR A 538 -8.77 6.47 2.39
N GLN A 539 -10.05 6.43 2.75
CA GLN A 539 -10.59 5.40 3.64
C GLN A 539 -11.03 4.19 2.81
N MET A 540 -10.52 2.99 3.16
CA MET A 540 -11.07 1.75 2.61
C MET A 540 -12.35 1.39 3.36
N CYS A 541 -13.36 1.04 2.59
CA CYS A 541 -14.70 0.70 3.06
C CYS A 541 -15.19 -0.50 2.25
N PRO A 542 -16.11 -1.31 2.77
CA PRO A 542 -16.66 -2.44 2.02
C PRO A 542 -17.23 -1.97 0.66
N GLU A 543 -16.84 -2.63 -0.42
CA GLU A 543 -17.32 -2.36 -1.79
C GLU A 543 -18.68 -3.02 -2.08
N GLN A 544 -19.16 -3.80 -1.12
CA GLN A 544 -20.52 -4.34 -1.10
C GLN A 544 -21.27 -3.70 0.06
N ALA A 545 -22.47 -3.22 -0.23
CA ALA A 545 -23.36 -2.76 0.83
C ALA A 545 -23.71 -3.97 1.72
N THR A 546 -23.54 -3.83 3.03
CA THR A 546 -24.09 -4.80 3.97
C THR A 546 -25.61 -4.78 3.83
N PRO A 547 -26.28 -5.93 3.61
CA PRO A 547 -27.72 -5.97 3.45
C PRO A 547 -28.39 -5.39 4.70
N ASN A 548 -29.00 -4.21 4.57
CA ASN A 548 -29.65 -3.52 5.68
C ASN A 548 -31.16 -3.41 5.40
N ARG A 549 -31.97 -3.51 6.45
CA ARG A 549 -33.43 -3.39 6.35
C ARG A 549 -33.83 -1.93 6.19
N LEU A 550 -34.90 -1.64 5.46
CA LEU A 550 -35.34 -0.28 5.12
C LEU A 550 -35.96 0.53 6.30
N ASP A 551 -35.75 0.13 7.55
CA ASP A 551 -36.30 0.78 8.76
C ASP A 551 -35.45 2.03 9.13
N PRO A 552 -36.03 3.17 9.59
CA PRO A 552 -37.39 3.36 10.10
C PRO A 552 -38.33 4.13 9.15
N ILE A 553 -37.97 4.29 7.88
CA ILE A 553 -38.66 5.21 6.96
C ILE A 553 -40.02 4.65 6.49
N TYR A 554 -40.19 3.33 6.49
CA TYR A 554 -41.40 2.68 5.98
C TYR A 554 -42.29 2.14 7.10
N SER A 555 -43.60 2.42 6.97
CA SER A 555 -44.65 1.97 7.91
C SER A 555 -44.71 0.45 8.02
N LYS A 556 -44.61 -0.07 9.25
CA LYS A 556 -44.88 -1.49 9.57
C LYS A 556 -46.38 -1.83 9.65
N MET A 557 -47.23 -0.84 9.45
CA MET A 557 -48.68 -0.95 9.69
C MET A 557 -49.48 -1.19 8.40
N ASP A 558 -48.85 -1.04 7.23
CA ASP A 558 -49.49 -1.35 5.95
C ASP A 558 -48.71 -2.43 5.18
N PHE A 559 -49.42 -3.17 4.33
CA PHE A 559 -48.86 -4.31 3.59
C PHE A 559 -47.72 -3.90 2.65
N VAL A 560 -47.79 -2.70 2.07
CA VAL A 560 -46.78 -2.19 1.13
C VAL A 560 -45.51 -1.83 1.90
N GLY A 561 -45.62 -1.10 3.00
CA GLY A 561 -44.51 -0.77 3.89
C GLY A 561 -43.91 -2.00 4.56
N THR A 562 -44.71 -3.01 4.92
CA THR A 562 -44.22 -4.29 5.47
C THR A 562 -43.51 -5.15 4.40
N ALA A 563 -44.01 -5.16 3.17
CA ALA A 563 -43.37 -5.83 2.04
C ALA A 563 -42.04 -5.15 1.64
N LEU A 564 -42.00 -3.82 1.65
CA LEU A 564 -40.78 -3.03 1.43
C LEU A 564 -39.78 -3.22 2.58
N ASN A 565 -40.21 -3.29 3.84
CA ASN A 565 -39.31 -3.52 5.00
C ASN A 565 -38.66 -4.93 5.00
N ASN A 566 -39.19 -5.87 4.20
CA ASN A 566 -38.60 -7.18 3.95
C ASN A 566 -37.64 -7.21 2.75
N GLN A 567 -37.40 -6.09 2.06
CA GLN A 567 -36.44 -6.01 0.97
C GLN A 567 -35.04 -5.67 1.49
N TYR A 568 -34.06 -6.48 1.08
CA TYR A 568 -32.64 -6.22 1.30
C TYR A 568 -32.13 -5.22 0.26
N MET A 569 -31.29 -4.28 0.71
CA MET A 569 -30.57 -3.37 -0.17
C MET A 569 -29.37 -4.08 -0.81
N TYR A 570 -29.35 -4.15 -2.15
CA TYR A 570 -28.26 -4.76 -2.94
C TYR A 570 -27.43 -3.69 -3.65
N SER A 571 -26.14 -3.91 -3.88
CA SER A 571 -25.37 -3.07 -4.80
C SER A 571 -25.90 -3.16 -6.23
N LEU A 572 -25.89 -2.03 -6.95
CA LEU A 572 -26.36 -2.00 -8.33
C LEU A 572 -25.52 -2.92 -9.24
N PRO A 573 -26.12 -3.83 -10.03
CA PRO A 573 -25.38 -4.74 -10.89
C PRO A 573 -24.45 -4.03 -11.87
N GLY A 574 -23.21 -4.50 -12.00
CA GLY A 574 -22.21 -3.96 -12.93
C GLY A 574 -21.57 -2.62 -12.53
N ILE A 575 -22.02 -1.98 -11.44
CA ILE A 575 -21.51 -0.65 -11.04
C ILE A 575 -19.99 -0.61 -10.81
N GLN A 576 -19.42 -1.71 -10.29
CA GLN A 576 -17.99 -1.80 -10.04
C GLN A 576 -17.16 -1.74 -11.33
N LEU A 577 -17.70 -2.08 -12.49
CA LEU A 577 -16.99 -1.93 -13.77
C LEU A 577 -16.65 -0.47 -14.08
N LEU A 578 -17.34 0.50 -13.47
CA LEU A 578 -17.10 1.92 -13.66
C LEU A 578 -16.03 2.48 -12.70
N SER A 579 -15.57 1.70 -11.73
CA SER A 579 -14.46 2.10 -10.83
C SER A 579 -13.10 1.97 -11.50
N HIS A 580 -13.02 1.13 -12.54
CA HIS A 580 -11.82 0.87 -13.33
C HIS A 580 -11.59 1.96 -14.37
N GLY A 581 -10.31 2.28 -14.59
CA GLY A 581 -9.94 3.08 -15.75
C GLY A 581 -9.97 2.25 -17.03
N VAL A 582 -9.85 2.94 -18.16
CA VAL A 582 -10.04 2.41 -19.51
C VAL A 582 -8.82 2.75 -20.36
N ASP A 583 -8.36 1.76 -21.10
CA ASP A 583 -7.33 1.95 -22.12
C ASP A 583 -7.94 2.67 -23.33
N ILE A 584 -7.36 3.83 -23.66
CA ILE A 584 -7.84 4.68 -24.74
C ILE A 584 -7.77 4.00 -26.11
N MET A 585 -6.81 3.10 -26.35
CA MET A 585 -6.65 2.43 -27.63
C MET A 585 -7.62 1.26 -27.78
N THR A 586 -7.84 0.48 -26.72
CA THR A 586 -8.59 -0.79 -26.80
C THR A 586 -10.06 -0.68 -26.40
N ASP A 587 -10.51 0.42 -25.76
CA ASP A 587 -11.88 0.52 -25.21
C ASP A 587 -12.17 -0.46 -24.06
N GLU A 588 -11.12 -1.06 -23.47
CA GLU A 588 -11.25 -2.10 -22.43
C GLU A 588 -10.94 -1.55 -21.04
N ASN A 589 -11.69 -2.04 -20.05
CA ASN A 589 -11.43 -1.75 -18.65
C ASN A 589 -10.11 -2.39 -18.21
N MET A 590 -9.30 -1.61 -17.50
CA MET A 590 -8.08 -2.09 -16.87
C MET A 590 -8.39 -2.86 -15.59
N ASN A 591 -7.52 -3.79 -15.22
CA ASN A 591 -7.74 -4.65 -14.05
C ASN A 591 -7.70 -3.88 -12.72
N ALA A 592 -7.06 -2.70 -12.67
CA ALA A 592 -6.89 -1.94 -11.44
C ALA A 592 -7.94 -0.81 -11.32
N PRO A 593 -8.61 -0.65 -10.17
CA PRO A 593 -9.61 0.39 -9.96
C PRO A 593 -8.96 1.76 -9.70
N VAL A 594 -9.43 2.79 -10.40
CA VAL A 594 -9.05 4.20 -10.17
C VAL A 594 -9.83 4.76 -8.98
N PHE A 595 -11.12 4.42 -8.89
CA PHE A 595 -12.01 4.90 -7.83
C PHE A 595 -12.27 3.85 -6.77
N HIS A 596 -12.51 4.31 -5.54
CA HIS A 596 -13.03 3.48 -4.45
C HIS A 596 -14.54 3.64 -4.36
N PHE A 597 -15.30 2.62 -4.74
CA PHE A 597 -16.76 2.59 -4.65
C PHE A 597 -17.21 1.88 -3.36
N GLY A 598 -16.73 2.37 -2.23
CA GLY A 598 -17.04 1.82 -0.91
C GLY A 598 -18.20 2.51 -0.19
N TYR A 599 -18.83 1.78 0.73
CA TYR A 599 -19.91 2.26 1.59
C TYR A 599 -19.35 2.60 2.99
N CYS A 600 -18.79 3.79 3.15
CA CYS A 600 -18.01 4.19 4.35
C CYS A 600 -18.85 4.58 5.57
N ASP A 601 -20.03 5.14 5.33
CA ASP A 601 -20.95 5.60 6.37
C ASP A 601 -22.37 5.23 5.95
N ASN A 602 -23.17 4.76 6.92
CA ASN A 602 -24.57 4.37 6.70
C ASN A 602 -25.48 5.57 6.30
N SER A 603 -24.90 6.75 6.10
CA SER A 603 -25.56 8.02 5.77
C SER A 603 -25.29 8.55 4.35
N SER A 604 -24.35 8.00 3.58
CA SER A 604 -23.92 8.63 2.30
C SER A 604 -24.27 7.89 1.01
N TYR A 605 -24.94 6.74 1.08
CA TYR A 605 -25.39 6.03 -0.12
C TYR A 605 -26.80 6.48 -0.53
N THR A 606 -27.07 6.46 -1.83
CA THR A 606 -28.42 6.72 -2.36
C THR A 606 -29.09 5.40 -2.74
N THR A 607 -30.42 5.36 -2.68
CA THR A 607 -31.20 4.19 -3.09
C THR A 607 -31.85 4.43 -4.44
N VAL A 608 -31.86 3.41 -5.27
CA VAL A 608 -32.45 3.42 -6.61
C VAL A 608 -33.50 2.32 -6.69
N HIS A 609 -34.73 2.70 -7.01
CA HIS A 609 -35.85 1.77 -7.10
C HIS A 609 -35.96 1.26 -8.53
N ASP A 610 -35.75 -0.05 -8.71
CA ASP A 610 -35.98 -0.74 -9.97
C ASP A 610 -37.41 -1.31 -9.97
N LEU A 611 -38.34 -0.51 -10.50
CA LEU A 611 -39.76 -0.88 -10.59
C LEU A 611 -40.00 -2.08 -11.50
N TYR A 612 -39.11 -2.35 -12.45
CA TYR A 612 -39.24 -3.49 -13.36
C TYR A 612 -39.00 -4.81 -12.62
N ARG A 613 -38.05 -4.83 -11.68
CA ARG A 613 -37.73 -6.02 -10.86
C ARG A 613 -38.37 -6.04 -9.48
N GLY A 614 -38.96 -4.91 -9.05
CA GLY A 614 -39.47 -4.74 -7.69
C GLY A 614 -38.37 -4.77 -6.63
N LEU A 615 -37.16 -4.31 -6.97
CA LEU A 615 -35.97 -4.31 -6.10
C LEU A 615 -35.49 -2.88 -5.81
N VAL A 616 -34.79 -2.72 -4.68
CA VAL A 616 -34.11 -1.48 -4.31
C VAL A 616 -32.60 -1.73 -4.27
N TYR A 617 -31.86 -0.94 -5.04
CA TYR A 617 -30.40 -0.99 -5.08
C TYR A 617 -29.78 0.19 -4.32
N THR A 618 -28.59 -0.01 -3.76
CA THR A 618 -27.77 1.04 -3.14
C THR A 618 -26.63 1.45 -4.06
N VAL A 619 -26.42 2.75 -4.15
CA VAL A 619 -25.41 3.38 -5.00
C VAL A 619 -24.47 4.21 -4.11
N PRO A 620 -23.14 4.03 -4.23
CA PRO A 620 -22.16 4.81 -3.47
C PRO A 620 -22.27 6.32 -3.71
N LYS A 621 -21.71 7.10 -2.79
CA LYS A 621 -21.65 8.55 -2.88
C LYS A 621 -20.96 8.99 -4.19
N GLY A 622 -21.49 10.04 -4.82
CA GLY A 622 -20.94 10.59 -6.06
C GLY A 622 -21.35 9.84 -7.33
N ILE A 623 -22.14 8.77 -7.22
CA ILE A 623 -22.70 8.06 -8.37
C ILE A 623 -24.21 8.25 -8.40
N HIS A 624 -24.73 8.54 -9.59
CA HIS A 624 -26.16 8.67 -9.85
C HIS A 624 -26.58 7.57 -10.82
N ALA A 625 -27.64 6.82 -10.51
CA ALA A 625 -28.13 5.76 -11.38
C ALA A 625 -29.65 5.77 -11.54
N ILE A 626 -30.13 5.44 -12.74
CA ILE A 626 -31.55 5.39 -13.09
C ILE A 626 -31.83 4.09 -13.86
N PRO A 627 -32.75 3.22 -13.41
CA PRO A 627 -33.15 2.01 -14.12
C PRO A 627 -33.99 2.37 -15.35
N THR A 628 -33.55 1.91 -16.52
CA THR A 628 -34.21 2.12 -17.82
C THR A 628 -34.14 0.85 -18.67
N PRO A 629 -34.71 -0.29 -18.21
CA PRO A 629 -34.60 -1.55 -18.92
C PRO A 629 -35.30 -1.48 -20.29
N LYS A 630 -34.56 -1.78 -21.36
CA LYS A 630 -35.04 -1.82 -22.74
C LYS A 630 -34.24 -2.84 -23.53
N CYS A 631 -34.86 -3.96 -23.87
CA CYS A 631 -34.22 -5.02 -24.66
C CYS A 631 -35.24 -5.58 -25.66
N SER A 632 -35.07 -5.22 -26.93
CA SER A 632 -35.82 -5.78 -28.05
C SER A 632 -34.85 -6.09 -29.19
N TYR A 633 -35.12 -7.15 -29.96
CA TYR A 633 -34.30 -7.45 -31.13
C TYR A 633 -34.56 -6.38 -32.19
N SER A 634 -33.65 -5.40 -32.27
CA SER A 634 -33.65 -4.34 -33.27
C SER A 634 -32.19 -4.08 -33.62
N ALA A 635 -31.78 -4.51 -34.81
CA ALA A 635 -30.43 -4.32 -35.31
C ALA A 635 -30.34 -2.98 -36.04
N SER A 636 -29.32 -2.18 -35.72
CA SER A 636 -28.95 -0.97 -36.47
C SER A 636 -27.66 -1.23 -37.24
N THR A 637 -27.58 -0.75 -38.48
CA THR A 637 -26.39 -0.91 -39.32
C THR A 637 -25.74 0.44 -39.59
N THR A 638 -24.47 0.58 -39.24
CA THR A 638 -23.63 1.72 -39.62
C THR A 638 -22.59 1.29 -40.64
N SER A 639 -22.18 2.22 -41.50
CA SER A 639 -21.31 1.93 -42.64
C SER A 639 -20.09 2.82 -42.66
N TYR A 640 -18.91 2.23 -42.73
CA TYR A 640 -17.62 2.93 -42.68
C TYR A 640 -16.80 2.62 -43.94
N SER A 641 -16.01 3.60 -44.39
CA SER A 641 -15.06 3.41 -45.50
C SER A 641 -13.79 2.69 -45.08
N SER A 642 -13.39 2.81 -43.81
CA SER A 642 -12.17 2.23 -43.26
C SER A 642 -12.28 2.02 -41.75
N SER A 643 -11.42 1.17 -41.18
CA SER A 643 -11.29 0.98 -39.73
C SER A 643 -10.87 2.29 -39.03
N ASN A 644 -10.10 3.15 -39.70
CA ASN A 644 -9.71 4.46 -39.17
C ASN A 644 -10.88 5.44 -39.06
N GLN A 645 -11.78 5.45 -40.06
CA GLN A 645 -13.02 6.23 -39.95
C GLN A 645 -13.88 5.70 -38.78
N MET A 646 -13.95 4.38 -38.64
CA MET A 646 -14.69 3.73 -37.56
C MET A 646 -14.14 4.09 -36.16
N SER A 647 -12.82 4.14 -35.96
CA SER A 647 -12.24 4.58 -34.68
C SER A 647 -12.52 6.05 -34.38
N GLN A 648 -12.47 6.91 -35.39
CA GLN A 648 -12.73 8.34 -35.22
C GLN A 648 -14.19 8.64 -34.90
N GLU A 649 -15.14 7.97 -35.56
CA GLU A 649 -16.56 8.12 -35.21
C GLU A 649 -16.84 7.59 -33.81
N LYS A 650 -16.20 6.49 -33.38
CA LYS A 650 -16.27 6.03 -31.98
C LYS A 650 -15.69 7.04 -30.98
N ALA A 651 -14.59 7.71 -31.33
CA ALA A 651 -13.99 8.75 -30.49
C ALA A 651 -14.94 9.95 -30.31
N LYS A 652 -15.58 10.36 -31.41
CA LYS A 652 -16.59 11.42 -31.40
C LYS A 652 -17.85 11.05 -30.62
N ASP A 653 -18.40 9.85 -30.85
CA ASP A 653 -19.63 9.38 -30.21
C ASP A 653 -19.49 9.17 -28.69
N SER A 654 -18.26 9.03 -28.19
CA SER A 654 -17.96 8.89 -26.76
C SER A 654 -17.54 10.21 -26.10
N SER A 655 -17.78 11.33 -26.77
CA SER A 655 -17.50 12.71 -26.31
C SER A 655 -16.03 12.99 -26.00
N MET A 656 -15.10 12.20 -26.56
CA MET A 656 -13.66 12.48 -26.39
C MET A 656 -13.25 13.78 -27.10
N ASP A 657 -13.79 14.04 -28.29
CA ASP A 657 -13.51 15.26 -29.07
C ASP A 657 -14.00 16.55 -28.38
N ASP A 658 -15.07 16.47 -27.58
CA ASP A 658 -15.61 17.62 -26.84
C ASP A 658 -14.78 17.93 -25.60
N SER A 659 -14.32 16.89 -24.88
CA SER A 659 -13.38 17.04 -23.76
C SER A 659 -12.03 17.58 -24.21
N ALA A 660 -11.64 17.27 -25.46
CA ALA A 660 -10.41 17.73 -26.08
C ALA A 660 -10.39 19.26 -26.34
N ASN A 661 -11.55 19.87 -26.61
CA ASN A 661 -11.65 21.29 -26.93
C ASN A 661 -11.68 22.22 -25.70
N LEU A 662 -11.83 21.69 -24.49
CA LEU A 662 -11.92 22.47 -23.24
C LEU A 662 -10.57 22.73 -22.55
N GLY A 663 -9.54 21.94 -22.86
CA GLY A 663 -8.17 22.07 -22.32
C GLY A 663 -7.24 22.79 -23.29
N GLY A 664 -7.47 24.07 -23.56
CA GLY A 664 -6.63 24.87 -24.46
C GLY A 664 -5.19 24.98 -23.96
N GLY A 665 -4.31 24.07 -24.41
CA GLY A 665 -2.87 24.14 -24.17
C GLY A 665 -2.11 22.82 -24.14
N TYR A 666 -2.79 21.67 -24.04
CA TYR A 666 -2.13 20.37 -23.89
C TYR A 666 -2.22 19.51 -25.16
N TRP A 667 -1.07 19.21 -25.77
CA TRP A 667 -0.93 18.43 -27.02
C TRP A 667 -1.19 16.93 -26.86
N GLY A 668 -1.20 16.39 -25.63
CA GLY A 668 -1.54 14.99 -25.39
C GLY A 668 -2.97 14.65 -25.81
N ILE A 669 -3.87 15.65 -25.77
CA ILE A 669 -5.27 15.54 -26.17
C ILE A 669 -5.45 15.22 -27.66
N THR A 670 -4.72 15.90 -28.55
CA THR A 670 -4.80 15.64 -30.01
C THR A 670 -4.21 14.28 -30.37
N LEU A 671 -3.12 13.89 -29.72
CA LEU A 671 -2.54 12.55 -29.87
C LEU A 671 -3.54 11.47 -29.42
N GLN A 672 -4.13 11.64 -28.22
CA GLN A 672 -5.14 10.76 -27.63
C GLN A 672 -6.33 10.54 -28.57
N ALA A 673 -6.93 11.61 -29.09
CA ALA A 673 -8.08 11.53 -30.00
C ALA A 673 -7.76 10.73 -31.28
N SER A 674 -6.53 10.83 -31.76
CA SER A 674 -6.11 10.19 -33.01
C SER A 674 -5.87 8.68 -32.90
N VAL A 675 -5.45 8.21 -31.72
CA VAL A 675 -5.21 6.78 -31.44
C VAL A 675 -6.40 6.12 -30.73
N ALA A 676 -7.36 6.90 -30.26
CA ALA A 676 -8.54 6.44 -29.55
C ALA A 676 -9.28 5.34 -30.31
N PHE A 677 -9.59 4.24 -29.62
CA PHE A 677 -10.39 3.10 -30.08
C PHE A 677 -9.90 2.41 -31.36
N SER A 678 -8.67 2.71 -31.78
CA SER A 678 -8.03 2.12 -32.95
C SER A 678 -7.77 0.62 -32.80
N GLN A 679 -7.65 0.13 -31.56
CA GLN A 679 -7.49 -1.29 -31.21
C GLN A 679 -8.72 -1.88 -30.55
N SER A 680 -9.84 -1.16 -30.52
CA SER A 680 -11.09 -1.71 -29.98
C SER A 680 -11.52 -2.96 -30.75
N SER A 681 -12.10 -3.95 -30.06
CA SER A 681 -12.43 -5.27 -30.63
C SER A 681 -13.10 -5.19 -32.01
N SER A 682 -14.07 -4.29 -32.19
CA SER A 682 -14.75 -4.08 -33.46
C SER A 682 -13.88 -3.39 -34.53
N THR A 683 -13.05 -2.40 -34.14
CA THR A 683 -12.14 -1.70 -35.07
C THR A 683 -11.00 -2.61 -35.52
N LYS A 684 -10.42 -3.36 -34.59
CA LYS A 684 -9.39 -4.37 -34.87
C LYS A 684 -9.94 -5.45 -35.79
N SER A 685 -11.12 -5.99 -35.49
CA SER A 685 -11.79 -6.96 -36.37
C SER A 685 -12.07 -6.39 -37.76
N ALA A 686 -12.52 -5.14 -37.85
CA ALA A 686 -12.71 -4.47 -39.13
C ALA A 686 -11.38 -4.32 -39.91
N SER A 687 -10.30 -3.98 -39.22
CA SER A 687 -8.94 -3.89 -39.80
C SER A 687 -8.47 -5.25 -40.33
N ASP A 688 -8.59 -6.30 -39.51
CA ASP A 688 -8.18 -7.67 -39.85
C ASP A 688 -8.99 -8.24 -41.04
N LEU A 689 -10.30 -7.99 -41.06
CA LEU A 689 -11.18 -8.39 -42.17
C LEU A 689 -10.89 -7.58 -43.44
N SER A 690 -10.63 -6.28 -43.31
CA SER A 690 -10.22 -5.42 -44.42
C SER A 690 -8.84 -5.82 -44.99
N GLY A 691 -8.04 -6.55 -44.21
CA GLY A 691 -6.84 -7.24 -44.66
C GLY A 691 -7.12 -8.39 -45.64
N LYS A 692 -8.28 -9.05 -45.52
CA LYS A 692 -8.68 -10.22 -46.30
C LYS A 692 -9.56 -9.88 -47.49
N VAL A 693 -10.47 -8.93 -47.33
CA VAL A 693 -11.42 -8.49 -48.37
C VAL A 693 -11.43 -6.97 -48.40
N SER A 694 -11.23 -6.38 -49.58
CA SER A 694 -11.30 -4.92 -49.74
C SER A 694 -12.72 -4.47 -50.04
N GLY A 695 -13.24 -3.50 -49.29
CA GLY A 695 -14.52 -2.89 -49.57
C GLY A 695 -15.07 -2.14 -48.37
N LYS A 696 -16.40 -2.01 -48.30
CA LYS A 696 -17.07 -1.20 -47.29
C LYS A 696 -17.26 -2.01 -46.00
N ILE A 697 -17.01 -1.41 -44.85
CA ILE A 697 -17.24 -2.02 -43.54
C ILE A 697 -18.67 -1.71 -43.10
N MET A 698 -19.42 -2.75 -42.76
CA MET A 698 -20.76 -2.70 -42.18
C MET A 698 -20.71 -3.21 -40.75
N VAL A 699 -21.31 -2.48 -39.83
CA VAL A 699 -21.38 -2.85 -38.42
C VAL A 699 -22.84 -2.93 -38.03
N ASP A 700 -23.32 -4.15 -37.78
CA ASP A 700 -24.65 -4.36 -37.22
C ASP A 700 -24.54 -4.46 -35.70
N GLU A 701 -25.41 -3.75 -35.00
CA GLU A 701 -25.44 -3.74 -33.54
C GLU A 701 -26.86 -3.95 -32.99
N VAL A 702 -26.99 -4.80 -31.98
CA VAL A 702 -28.20 -4.98 -31.17
C VAL A 702 -27.87 -4.61 -29.72
N LEU A 703 -28.69 -3.75 -29.12
CA LEU A 703 -28.47 -3.24 -27.77
C LEU A 703 -29.60 -3.62 -26.82
N CYS A 704 -29.22 -4.03 -25.62
CA CYS A 704 -30.12 -4.20 -24.48
C CYS A 704 -29.65 -3.27 -23.36
N GLU A 705 -30.45 -2.27 -23.02
CA GLU A 705 -30.18 -1.27 -21.98
C GLU A 705 -30.83 -1.72 -20.66
N THR A 706 -30.19 -1.41 -19.52
CA THR A 706 -30.65 -1.82 -18.18
C THR A 706 -30.73 -0.62 -17.24
N THR A 707 -29.63 0.09 -17.06
CA THR A 707 -29.49 1.24 -16.18
C THR A 707 -28.63 2.31 -16.82
N ARG A 708 -28.90 3.57 -16.52
CA ARG A 708 -28.04 4.71 -16.86
C ARG A 708 -27.31 5.15 -15.62
N VAL A 709 -26.00 5.33 -15.70
CA VAL A 709 -25.14 5.69 -14.58
C VAL A 709 -24.30 6.92 -14.94
N HIS A 710 -24.14 7.83 -13.99
CA HIS A 710 -23.32 9.03 -14.11
C HIS A 710 -22.44 9.18 -12.87
N ILE A 711 -21.16 9.49 -13.08
CA ILE A 711 -20.16 9.67 -12.02
C ILE A 711 -19.84 11.16 -11.87
N SER A 712 -20.15 11.70 -10.69
CA SER A 712 -19.77 13.03 -10.26
C SER A 712 -18.36 12.98 -9.66
N ALA A 713 -17.34 13.02 -10.50
CA ALA A 713 -15.96 12.68 -10.13
C ALA A 713 -15.40 13.50 -8.94
N GLN A 714 -15.83 14.74 -8.74
CA GLN A 714 -15.43 15.58 -7.59
C GLN A 714 -15.91 15.03 -6.23
N ASN A 715 -16.92 14.17 -6.24
CA ASN A 715 -17.54 13.59 -5.05
C ASN A 715 -17.16 12.12 -4.82
N VAL A 716 -16.29 11.56 -5.67
CA VAL A 716 -15.83 10.17 -5.60
C VAL A 716 -14.39 10.15 -5.10
N THR A 717 -14.07 9.19 -4.23
CA THR A 717 -12.73 9.02 -3.68
C THR A 717 -11.87 8.13 -4.58
N PHE A 718 -10.59 8.47 -4.73
CA PHE A 718 -9.63 7.58 -5.38
C PHE A 718 -9.46 6.27 -4.60
N HIS A 719 -9.11 5.21 -5.33
CA HIS A 719 -8.72 3.96 -4.74
C HIS A 719 -7.35 4.11 -4.05
N PRO A 720 -7.16 3.63 -2.80
CA PRO A 720 -5.88 3.79 -2.09
C PRO A 720 -4.68 3.22 -2.85
N ASN A 721 -4.85 2.09 -3.55
CA ASN A 721 -3.79 1.54 -4.41
C ASN A 721 -3.44 2.49 -5.57
N PHE A 722 -4.41 3.22 -6.13
CA PHE A 722 -4.13 4.20 -7.18
C PHE A 722 -3.28 5.34 -6.60
N VAL A 723 -3.69 5.92 -5.47
CA VAL A 723 -2.94 6.99 -4.80
C VAL A 723 -1.53 6.54 -4.43
N ARG A 724 -1.38 5.31 -3.90
CA ARG A 724 -0.07 4.71 -3.59
C ARG A 724 0.81 4.59 -4.83
N ASP A 725 0.30 3.96 -5.88
CA ASP A 725 1.10 3.66 -7.08
C ASP A 725 1.53 4.95 -7.79
N VAL A 726 0.64 5.95 -7.82
CA VAL A 726 0.92 7.29 -8.33
C VAL A 726 1.94 8.03 -7.45
N GLY A 727 1.81 7.97 -6.12
CA GLY A 727 2.75 8.59 -5.17
C GLY A 727 4.14 7.94 -5.15
N GLN A 728 4.26 6.68 -5.55
CA GLN A 728 5.54 5.96 -5.65
C GLN A 728 6.27 6.17 -6.99
N ALA A 729 5.59 6.71 -8.00
CA ALA A 729 6.17 6.95 -9.31
C ALA A 729 6.87 8.32 -9.34
N ASP A 730 8.21 8.28 -9.29
CA ASP A 730 9.09 9.46 -9.24
C ASP A 730 9.73 9.82 -10.61
N THR A 731 9.48 9.03 -11.64
CA THR A 731 10.11 9.14 -12.96
C THR A 731 9.13 8.77 -14.08
N ILE A 732 9.34 9.29 -15.29
CA ILE A 732 8.45 9.03 -16.44
C ILE A 732 8.28 7.53 -16.71
N PRO A 733 9.35 6.69 -16.71
CA PRO A 733 9.19 5.25 -16.93
C PRO A 733 8.35 4.55 -15.86
N LYS A 734 8.51 4.92 -14.58
CA LYS A 734 7.68 4.34 -13.50
C LYS A 734 6.23 4.78 -13.62
N MET A 735 5.99 6.05 -13.89
CA MET A 735 4.64 6.58 -14.08
C MET A 735 3.97 5.98 -15.33
N GLU A 736 4.72 5.67 -16.39
CA GLU A 736 4.18 5.01 -17.57
C GLU A 736 3.65 3.60 -17.25
N LEU A 737 4.30 2.87 -16.34
CA LEU A 737 3.76 1.60 -15.83
C LEU A 737 2.45 1.80 -15.04
N VAL A 738 2.30 2.93 -14.35
CA VAL A 738 1.05 3.28 -13.66
C VAL A 738 -0.05 3.60 -14.68
N VAL A 739 0.23 4.41 -15.70
CA VAL A 739 -0.71 4.68 -16.80
C VAL A 739 -1.10 3.37 -17.50
N ALA A 740 -0.14 2.49 -17.80
CA ALA A 740 -0.42 1.19 -18.41
C ALA A 740 -1.25 0.25 -17.50
N LYS A 741 -1.22 0.46 -16.18
CA LYS A 741 -1.96 -0.35 -15.21
C LYS A 741 -3.40 0.13 -15.00
N TYR A 742 -3.62 1.44 -15.01
CA TYR A 742 -4.90 2.07 -14.71
C TYR A 742 -5.63 2.55 -15.96
N GLY A 743 -4.93 2.73 -17.07
CA GLY A 743 -5.46 3.30 -18.30
C GLY A 743 -5.34 4.82 -18.32
N SER A 744 -5.86 5.41 -19.38
CA SER A 744 -5.83 6.86 -19.65
C SER A 744 -7.16 7.53 -19.34
N LEU A 745 -8.25 6.77 -19.46
CA LEU A 745 -9.61 7.26 -19.39
C LEU A 745 -10.33 6.70 -18.17
N TYR A 746 -11.38 7.38 -17.75
CA TYR A 746 -12.39 6.81 -16.87
C TYR A 746 -13.77 6.99 -17.49
N ILE A 747 -14.72 6.13 -17.13
CA ILE A 747 -16.09 6.24 -17.61
C ILE A 747 -16.80 7.31 -16.78
N LYS A 748 -17.16 8.43 -17.40
CA LYS A 748 -17.89 9.54 -16.76
C LYS A 748 -19.38 9.25 -16.70
N SER A 749 -19.94 8.70 -17.76
CA SER A 749 -21.32 8.24 -17.79
C SER A 749 -21.45 7.01 -18.69
N ALA A 750 -22.42 6.14 -18.38
CA ALA A 750 -22.69 4.99 -19.22
C ALA A 750 -24.15 4.54 -19.19
N VAL A 751 -24.59 3.97 -20.31
CA VAL A 751 -25.72 3.05 -20.34
C VAL A 751 -25.18 1.64 -20.12
N MET A 752 -25.62 1.01 -19.04
CA MET A 752 -25.30 -0.37 -18.67
C MET A 752 -26.24 -1.34 -19.39
N GLY A 753 -25.73 -2.50 -19.78
CA GLY A 753 -26.52 -3.56 -20.39
C GLY A 753 -25.68 -4.53 -21.20
N GLY A 754 -26.09 -4.81 -22.43
CA GLY A 754 -25.39 -5.75 -23.30
C GLY A 754 -25.50 -5.37 -24.76
N SER A 755 -24.47 -5.70 -25.55
CA SER A 755 -24.45 -5.48 -26.99
C SER A 755 -24.02 -6.74 -27.74
N LEU A 756 -24.63 -6.94 -28.90
CA LEU A 756 -24.20 -7.92 -29.90
C LEU A 756 -23.77 -7.16 -31.14
N THR A 757 -22.48 -7.19 -31.45
CA THR A 757 -21.90 -6.48 -32.59
C THR A 757 -21.41 -7.48 -33.63
N HIS A 758 -21.71 -7.23 -34.90
CA HIS A 758 -21.29 -8.05 -36.03
C HIS A 758 -20.68 -7.15 -37.11
N VAL A 759 -19.41 -7.40 -37.44
CA VAL A 759 -18.68 -6.61 -38.43
C VAL A 759 -18.56 -7.41 -39.71
N THR A 760 -18.97 -6.81 -40.83
CA THR A 760 -18.92 -7.41 -42.17
C THR A 760 -18.20 -6.47 -43.12
N VAL A 761 -17.20 -6.98 -43.84
CA VAL A 761 -16.56 -6.26 -44.94
C VAL A 761 -17.11 -6.79 -46.25
N VAL A 762 -17.80 -5.93 -46.99
CA VAL A 762 -18.47 -6.26 -48.25
C VAL A 762 -17.59 -5.85 -49.41
N SER A 763 -17.26 -6.78 -50.31
CA SER A 763 -16.41 -6.49 -51.46
C SER A 763 -17.02 -5.47 -52.42
N HIS A 764 -16.18 -4.74 -53.17
CA HIS A 764 -16.63 -3.77 -54.18
C HIS A 764 -17.53 -4.40 -55.26
N SER A 765 -17.19 -5.62 -55.72
CA SER A 765 -17.96 -6.38 -56.71
C SER A 765 -19.37 -6.76 -56.24
N SER A 766 -19.61 -6.81 -54.92
CA SER A 766 -20.94 -7.10 -54.36
C SER A 766 -21.82 -5.87 -54.17
N PHE A 767 -21.22 -4.67 -54.25
CA PHE A 767 -21.89 -3.38 -54.12
C PHE A 767 -22.28 -2.77 -55.46
N GLU A 768 -21.63 -3.15 -56.57
CA GLU A 768 -21.99 -2.67 -57.91
C GLU A 768 -23.45 -3.03 -58.24
N GLY A 769 -24.30 -2.02 -58.30
CA GLY A 769 -25.73 -2.16 -58.65
C GLY A 769 -26.70 -2.42 -57.49
N LYS A 770 -26.24 -2.48 -56.22
CA LYS A 770 -27.11 -2.63 -55.04
C LYS A 770 -27.30 -1.32 -54.27
N LEU A 771 -28.48 -1.12 -53.68
CA LEU A 771 -28.74 0.02 -52.80
C LEU A 771 -28.13 -0.22 -51.40
N SER A 772 -27.71 0.84 -50.72
CA SER A 772 -27.18 0.73 -49.34
C SER A 772 -28.17 0.08 -48.38
N SER A 773 -29.47 0.29 -48.58
CA SER A 773 -30.55 -0.32 -47.79
C SER A 773 -30.62 -1.84 -47.97
N GLU A 774 -30.39 -2.35 -49.19
CA GLU A 774 -30.39 -3.80 -49.46
C GLU A 774 -29.19 -4.46 -48.77
N ILE A 775 -28.05 -3.77 -48.70
CA ILE A 775 -26.86 -4.32 -48.07
C ILE A 775 -26.99 -4.30 -46.54
N SER A 776 -27.56 -3.25 -45.96
CA SER A 776 -27.93 -3.26 -44.54
C SER A 776 -28.93 -4.38 -44.21
N GLN A 777 -29.90 -4.66 -45.08
CA GLN A 777 -30.81 -5.79 -44.87
C GLN A 777 -30.08 -7.15 -44.93
N ASN A 778 -29.16 -7.34 -45.89
CA ASN A 778 -28.36 -8.58 -45.98
C ASN A 778 -27.48 -8.78 -44.73
N THR A 779 -26.84 -7.73 -44.21
CA THR A 779 -25.97 -7.83 -43.02
C THR A 779 -26.78 -8.09 -41.74
N GLN A 780 -27.93 -7.41 -41.59
CA GLN A 780 -28.86 -7.67 -40.48
C GLN A 780 -29.44 -9.09 -40.52
N LEU A 781 -29.72 -9.63 -41.71
CA LEU A 781 -30.12 -11.03 -41.85
C LEU A 781 -29.03 -11.99 -41.40
N SER A 782 -27.78 -11.70 -41.77
CA SER A 782 -26.60 -12.46 -41.35
C SER A 782 -26.47 -12.48 -39.82
N LEU A 783 -26.61 -11.32 -39.16
CA LEU A 783 -26.64 -11.22 -37.70
C LEU A 783 -27.80 -12.02 -37.10
N SER A 784 -29.01 -11.89 -37.66
CA SER A 784 -30.21 -12.58 -37.15
C SER A 784 -30.07 -14.09 -37.17
N ALA A 785 -29.45 -14.65 -38.21
CA ALA A 785 -29.17 -16.07 -38.33
C ALA A 785 -28.16 -16.53 -37.27
N LYS A 786 -27.07 -15.78 -37.10
CA LYS A 786 -26.01 -16.08 -36.11
C LYS A 786 -26.52 -16.01 -34.66
N VAL A 787 -27.40 -15.05 -34.36
CA VAL A 787 -27.99 -14.87 -33.02
C VAL A 787 -29.06 -15.92 -32.72
N SER A 788 -29.69 -16.49 -33.75
CA SER A 788 -30.72 -17.54 -33.58
C SER A 788 -30.13 -18.95 -33.49
N SER A 789 -28.92 -19.19 -34.02
CA SER A 789 -28.27 -20.51 -34.02
C SER A 789 -26.74 -20.42 -34.10
N PRO A 790 -26.04 -20.15 -32.97
CA PRO A 790 -24.58 -19.94 -32.97
C PRO A 790 -23.71 -21.16 -33.31
N ALA A 791 -24.25 -22.39 -33.22
CA ALA A 791 -23.46 -23.63 -33.33
C ALA A 791 -23.31 -24.19 -34.76
N LEU A 792 -23.82 -23.50 -35.77
CA LEU A 792 -24.16 -24.15 -37.03
C LEU A 792 -23.78 -23.29 -38.25
N LYS A 793 -22.66 -23.65 -38.91
CA LYS A 793 -22.38 -23.30 -40.32
C LYS A 793 -23.42 -24.01 -41.19
N VAL A 794 -24.66 -23.52 -41.25
CA VAL A 794 -25.73 -24.21 -41.97
C VAL A 794 -26.10 -23.39 -43.19
N ASN A 795 -26.00 -24.06 -44.35
CA ASN A 795 -26.78 -23.78 -45.55
C ASN A 795 -28.29 -23.92 -45.25
N ALA A 796 -28.81 -23.19 -44.27
CA ALA A 796 -30.17 -23.36 -43.77
C ALA A 796 -31.11 -22.59 -44.68
N ASN A 797 -32.13 -23.28 -45.19
CA ASN A 797 -33.25 -22.64 -45.85
C ASN A 797 -33.85 -21.57 -44.92
N TYR A 798 -33.63 -20.31 -45.25
CA TYR A 798 -34.16 -19.16 -44.53
C TYR A 798 -35.69 -19.27 -44.47
N LYS A 799 -36.27 -19.38 -43.27
CA LYS A 799 -37.73 -19.32 -43.11
C LYS A 799 -38.15 -17.85 -43.23
N LYS A 800 -38.77 -17.55 -44.37
CA LYS A 800 -39.32 -16.26 -44.78
C LYS A 800 -40.25 -15.68 -43.70
N GLY A 801 -39.87 -14.56 -43.09
CA GLY A 801 -40.83 -13.62 -42.49
C GLY A 801 -41.58 -12.91 -43.63
N THR A 802 -42.85 -12.59 -43.42
CA THR A 802 -43.80 -12.07 -44.42
C THR A 802 -43.38 -10.76 -45.11
N ASP A 803 -42.32 -10.07 -44.65
CA ASP A 803 -41.89 -8.76 -45.14
C ASP A 803 -40.49 -8.72 -45.80
N ASN A 804 -39.81 -9.85 -46.00
CA ASN A 804 -38.45 -9.85 -46.57
C ASN A 804 -38.41 -9.93 -48.10
N SER A 805 -37.79 -8.93 -48.75
CA SER A 805 -37.62 -8.81 -50.21
C SER A 805 -36.39 -9.54 -50.78
N ILE A 806 -35.50 -10.07 -49.95
CA ILE A 806 -34.24 -10.72 -50.35
C ILE A 806 -34.42 -12.23 -50.55
N SER A 807 -33.90 -12.78 -51.65
CA SER A 807 -33.94 -14.23 -51.93
C SER A 807 -32.79 -15.01 -51.26
N ASN A 808 -32.98 -16.31 -51.04
CA ASN A 808 -31.94 -17.17 -50.45
C ASN A 808 -30.65 -17.20 -51.29
N ASP A 809 -30.78 -17.20 -52.63
CA ASP A 809 -29.61 -17.16 -53.52
C ASP A 809 -28.86 -15.83 -53.44
N GLN A 810 -29.59 -14.71 -53.27
CA GLN A 810 -29.00 -13.40 -53.06
C GLN A 810 -28.23 -13.33 -51.73
N GLN A 811 -28.78 -13.90 -50.66
CA GLN A 811 -28.11 -13.96 -49.35
C GLN A 811 -26.90 -14.90 -49.36
N ASN A 812 -27.02 -16.09 -49.96
CA ASN A 812 -25.90 -17.04 -50.06
C ASN A 812 -24.73 -16.45 -50.87
N LYS A 813 -25.03 -15.74 -51.96
CA LYS A 813 -24.01 -15.03 -52.73
C LYS A 813 -23.39 -13.89 -51.92
N PHE A 814 -24.19 -13.16 -51.14
CA PHE A 814 -23.68 -12.11 -50.25
C PHE A 814 -22.70 -12.66 -49.20
N GLU A 815 -23.00 -13.79 -48.57
CA GLU A 815 -22.12 -14.44 -47.58
C GLU A 815 -20.83 -14.98 -48.21
N GLN A 816 -20.86 -15.39 -49.49
CA GLN A 816 -19.66 -15.82 -50.23
C GLN A 816 -18.74 -14.67 -50.61
N ASP A 817 -19.30 -13.52 -50.98
CA ASP A 817 -18.55 -12.37 -51.47
C ASP A 817 -18.17 -11.35 -50.37
N SER A 818 -18.50 -11.65 -49.11
CA SER A 818 -18.19 -10.82 -47.94
C SER A 818 -17.39 -11.59 -46.90
N ALA A 819 -16.68 -10.87 -46.03
CA ALA A 819 -15.99 -11.45 -44.89
C ALA A 819 -16.57 -10.87 -43.60
N SER A 820 -17.02 -11.72 -42.68
CA SER A 820 -17.69 -11.29 -41.46
C SER A 820 -17.08 -11.91 -40.19
N THR A 821 -17.27 -11.24 -39.06
CA THR A 821 -16.84 -11.74 -37.75
C THR A 821 -17.79 -12.81 -37.20
N THR A 822 -17.38 -13.53 -36.16
CA THR A 822 -18.33 -14.07 -35.19
C THR A 822 -19.02 -12.93 -34.43
N ILE A 823 -20.10 -13.22 -33.70
CA ILE A 823 -20.74 -12.20 -32.87
C ILE A 823 -19.77 -11.76 -31.78
N ILE A 824 -19.53 -10.45 -31.67
CA ILE A 824 -18.80 -9.83 -30.57
C ILE A 824 -19.85 -9.54 -29.49
N THR A 825 -19.83 -10.30 -28.41
CA THR A 825 -20.80 -10.21 -27.32
C THR A 825 -20.24 -9.42 -26.15
N LYS A 826 -20.95 -8.38 -25.71
CA LYS A 826 -20.71 -7.65 -24.46
C LYS A 826 -21.91 -7.81 -23.53
N GLY A 827 -21.66 -8.10 -22.25
CA GLY A 827 -22.71 -8.30 -21.24
C GLY A 827 -23.41 -9.66 -21.35
N GLY A 828 -24.08 -10.05 -20.27
CA GLY A 828 -24.69 -11.38 -20.14
C GLY A 828 -23.68 -12.48 -19.78
N PRO A 829 -24.08 -13.76 -19.86
CA PRO A 829 -23.26 -14.88 -19.41
C PRO A 829 -21.98 -15.05 -20.25
N PRO A 830 -20.84 -15.37 -19.61
CA PRO A 830 -19.59 -15.66 -20.32
C PRO A 830 -19.78 -16.78 -21.36
N GLY A 831 -19.16 -16.63 -22.53
CA GLY A 831 -19.24 -17.63 -23.61
C GLY A 831 -20.52 -17.60 -24.46
N SER A 832 -21.40 -16.62 -24.24
CA SER A 832 -22.58 -16.40 -25.10
C SER A 832 -22.16 -16.18 -26.57
N PHE A 833 -22.74 -16.98 -27.47
CA PHE A 833 -22.41 -17.00 -28.91
C PHE A 833 -20.97 -17.41 -29.27
N GLY A 834 -20.24 -18.04 -28.33
CA GLY A 834 -18.93 -18.64 -28.58
C GLY A 834 -19.00 -19.95 -29.38
N PRO A 835 -17.89 -20.40 -29.98
CA PRO A 835 -17.84 -21.59 -30.86
C PRO A 835 -17.95 -22.95 -30.13
N ASP A 836 -18.01 -22.98 -28.79
CA ASP A 836 -17.96 -24.21 -28.00
C ASP A 836 -19.29 -24.99 -27.96
N SER A 837 -19.19 -26.31 -28.17
CA SER A 837 -20.29 -27.28 -28.21
C SER A 837 -21.03 -27.52 -26.88
N LYS A 838 -20.70 -26.78 -25.81
CA LYS A 838 -21.35 -26.89 -24.49
C LYS A 838 -22.51 -25.91 -24.29
N GLY A 839 -22.77 -25.01 -25.23
CA GLY A 839 -23.79 -23.95 -25.13
C GLY A 839 -25.20 -24.42 -25.52
N ALA A 840 -25.85 -25.23 -24.68
CA ALA A 840 -27.22 -25.70 -24.92
C ALA A 840 -28.31 -24.60 -24.86
N ASN A 841 -27.98 -23.34 -24.54
CA ASN A 841 -28.93 -22.22 -24.39
C ASN A 841 -28.43 -20.86 -24.95
N ASN A 842 -27.66 -20.85 -26.06
CA ASN A 842 -27.12 -19.60 -26.65
C ASN A 842 -28.04 -19.04 -27.74
N ASN A 843 -29.19 -18.45 -27.41
CA ASN A 843 -29.98 -17.66 -28.35
C ASN A 843 -30.26 -16.25 -27.79
N PHE A 844 -30.76 -15.33 -28.62
CA PHE A 844 -31.06 -13.96 -28.20
C PHE A 844 -31.85 -13.89 -26.89
N GLY A 845 -32.92 -14.68 -26.78
CA GLY A 845 -33.82 -14.63 -25.63
C GLY A 845 -33.17 -15.07 -24.33
N ALA A 846 -32.28 -16.07 -24.37
CA ALA A 846 -31.54 -16.52 -23.20
C ALA A 846 -30.45 -15.52 -22.78
N TRP A 847 -29.72 -14.95 -23.75
CA TRP A 847 -28.73 -13.90 -23.49
C TRP A 847 -29.39 -12.64 -22.92
N ALA A 848 -30.45 -12.14 -23.58
CA ALA A 848 -31.20 -10.95 -23.19
C ALA A 848 -31.71 -11.00 -21.74
N LYS A 849 -32.23 -12.17 -21.30
CA LYS A 849 -32.71 -12.36 -19.92
C LYS A 849 -31.60 -12.24 -18.87
N ALA A 850 -30.36 -12.52 -19.23
CA ALA A 850 -29.23 -12.54 -18.32
C ALA A 850 -28.38 -11.27 -18.37
N VAL A 851 -28.47 -10.47 -19.44
CA VAL A 851 -27.85 -9.12 -19.54
C VAL A 851 -28.23 -8.25 -18.35
N ASP A 852 -29.48 -8.37 -17.92
CA ASP A 852 -30.05 -7.67 -16.78
C ASP A 852 -29.28 -7.88 -15.46
N LEU A 853 -28.73 -9.08 -15.24
CA LEU A 853 -27.99 -9.45 -14.02
C LEU A 853 -26.47 -9.27 -14.20
N LEU A 854 -25.99 -9.32 -15.43
CA LEU A 854 -24.58 -9.19 -15.79
C LEU A 854 -24.39 -8.04 -16.81
N PRO A 855 -24.81 -6.81 -16.48
CA PRO A 855 -24.68 -5.70 -17.40
C PRO A 855 -23.25 -5.19 -17.44
N VAL A 856 -22.83 -4.71 -18.60
CA VAL A 856 -21.58 -4.00 -18.83
C VAL A 856 -21.85 -2.63 -19.47
N PRO A 857 -20.92 -1.68 -19.40
CA PRO A 857 -21.08 -0.40 -20.08
C PRO A 857 -21.09 -0.57 -21.61
N ILE A 858 -22.17 -0.16 -22.29
CA ILE A 858 -22.35 -0.30 -23.75
C ILE A 858 -22.33 1.03 -24.51
N LYS A 859 -22.89 2.09 -23.93
CA LYS A 859 -22.76 3.48 -24.44
C LYS A 859 -22.04 4.28 -23.39
N LYS A 860 -20.84 4.76 -23.68
CA LYS A 860 -19.92 5.33 -22.69
C LYS A 860 -19.56 6.76 -23.10
N GLU A 861 -19.56 7.66 -22.13
CA GLU A 861 -18.89 8.95 -22.21
C GLU A 861 -17.66 8.91 -21.32
N TYR A 862 -16.53 9.38 -21.83
CA TYR A 862 -15.25 9.32 -21.12
C TYR A 862 -14.85 10.67 -20.52
N GLY A 863 -13.99 10.62 -19.51
CA GLY A 863 -13.11 11.72 -19.12
C GLY A 863 -11.68 11.21 -18.96
N PHE A 864 -10.70 12.10 -18.89
CA PHE A 864 -9.30 11.71 -18.69
C PHE A 864 -8.98 11.57 -17.21
N ILE A 865 -8.19 10.54 -16.86
CA ILE A 865 -7.75 10.35 -15.47
C ILE A 865 -6.86 11.51 -15.03
N VAL A 866 -6.06 12.09 -15.93
CA VAL A 866 -5.18 13.22 -15.64
C VAL A 866 -5.94 14.45 -15.11
N ASP A 867 -7.17 14.66 -15.57
CA ASP A 867 -8.03 15.77 -15.14
C ASP A 867 -8.55 15.59 -13.70
N LEU A 868 -8.51 14.36 -13.20
CA LEU A 868 -8.93 14.03 -11.84
C LEU A 868 -7.81 14.24 -10.82
N ILE A 869 -6.55 14.14 -11.25
CA ILE A 869 -5.37 14.22 -10.38
C ILE A 869 -5.23 15.66 -9.89
N PRO A 870 -5.25 15.91 -8.56
CA PRO A 870 -5.10 17.25 -8.01
C PRO A 870 -3.76 17.90 -8.39
N THR A 871 -3.80 19.20 -8.70
CA THR A 871 -2.63 19.98 -9.12
C THR A 871 -1.63 20.22 -8.00
N ASN A 872 -2.05 20.10 -6.73
CA ASN A 872 -1.20 20.27 -5.56
C ASN A 872 -0.48 18.99 -5.12
N TRP A 873 -0.67 17.86 -5.81
CA TRP A 873 0.05 16.63 -5.53
C TRP A 873 1.45 16.67 -6.12
N LEU A 874 2.47 16.55 -5.28
CA LEU A 874 3.88 16.64 -5.66
C LEU A 874 4.54 15.28 -5.85
N VAL A 875 5.49 15.21 -6.78
CA VAL A 875 6.35 14.04 -6.99
C VAL A 875 7.39 13.98 -5.88
N LYS A 876 7.61 12.78 -5.32
CA LYS A 876 8.58 12.55 -4.24
C LYS A 876 9.96 13.14 -4.58
N GLY A 877 10.44 14.05 -3.75
CA GLY A 877 11.75 14.69 -3.89
C GLY A 877 11.88 15.68 -5.04
N SER A 878 10.75 16.14 -5.61
CA SER A 878 10.71 17.10 -6.73
C SER A 878 9.68 18.21 -6.48
N THR A 879 9.82 19.32 -7.20
CA THR A 879 8.81 20.40 -7.26
C THR A 879 7.78 20.15 -8.35
N ASP A 880 7.97 19.14 -9.19
CA ASP A 880 7.04 18.78 -10.25
C ASP A 880 5.76 18.15 -9.68
N THR A 881 4.63 18.44 -10.30
CA THR A 881 3.35 17.86 -9.92
C THR A 881 3.17 16.48 -10.52
N ILE A 882 2.46 15.62 -9.79
CA ILE A 882 2.09 14.29 -10.28
C ILE A 882 1.28 14.37 -11.58
N GLN A 883 0.40 15.37 -11.70
CA GLN A 883 -0.40 15.57 -12.91
C GLN A 883 0.49 15.82 -14.14
N SER A 884 1.56 16.60 -14.00
CA SER A 884 2.55 16.84 -15.06
C SER A 884 3.34 15.57 -15.40
N LEU A 885 3.73 14.80 -14.39
CA LEU A 885 4.43 13.53 -14.61
C LEU A 885 3.54 12.49 -15.29
N TRP A 886 2.28 12.39 -14.89
CA TRP A 886 1.26 11.54 -15.52
C TRP A 886 1.08 11.90 -16.99
N SER A 887 0.93 13.19 -17.28
CA SER A 887 0.80 13.73 -18.63
C SER A 887 1.94 13.22 -19.53
N LYS A 888 3.21 13.47 -19.14
CA LYS A 888 4.40 13.01 -19.88
C LYS A 888 4.44 11.49 -20.05
N ALA A 889 4.09 10.75 -19.01
CA ALA A 889 4.06 9.29 -19.02
C ALA A 889 2.97 8.70 -19.91
N GLU A 890 1.82 9.34 -19.99
CA GLU A 890 0.73 8.96 -20.87
C GLU A 890 1.12 9.08 -22.34
N ILE A 891 1.85 10.14 -22.69
CA ILE A 891 2.43 10.23 -24.03
C ILE A 891 3.39 9.08 -24.27
N ALA A 892 4.31 8.82 -23.33
CA ALA A 892 5.25 7.71 -23.44
C ALA A 892 4.55 6.36 -23.64
N HIS A 893 3.41 6.17 -22.98
CA HIS A 893 2.57 4.99 -23.12
C HIS A 893 1.99 4.84 -24.54
N LEU A 894 1.33 5.89 -25.05
CA LEU A 894 0.76 5.90 -26.41
C LEU A 894 1.84 5.77 -27.48
N TYR A 895 3.03 6.29 -27.18
CA TYR A 895 4.16 6.31 -28.08
C TYR A 895 4.74 4.93 -28.40
N LYS A 896 4.61 3.95 -27.48
CA LYS A 896 5.03 2.55 -27.71
C LYS A 896 4.39 1.91 -28.94
N ARG A 897 3.29 2.47 -29.45
CA ARG A 897 2.67 2.03 -30.70
C ARG A 897 3.51 2.35 -31.93
N PHE A 898 4.15 3.53 -31.97
CA PHE A 898 4.78 4.05 -33.18
C PHE A 898 6.26 3.74 -33.27
N ALA A 899 6.90 3.35 -32.17
CA ALA A 899 8.29 2.91 -32.21
C ALA A 899 8.60 1.78 -31.22
N SER A 900 9.61 1.01 -31.60
CA SER A 900 10.15 -0.09 -30.81
C SER A 900 10.92 0.36 -29.56
N ARG A 901 11.26 1.65 -29.44
CA ARG A 901 11.96 2.23 -28.28
C ARG A 901 11.42 3.62 -27.96
N VAL A 902 11.11 3.86 -26.68
CA VAL A 902 10.72 5.16 -26.14
C VAL A 902 11.96 5.90 -25.66
N ASP A 903 12.17 7.12 -26.15
CA ASP A 903 13.23 8.02 -25.69
C ASP A 903 12.65 8.97 -24.63
N TYR A 904 12.77 8.59 -23.36
CA TYR A 904 12.16 9.31 -22.25
C TYR A 904 12.77 10.70 -22.04
N ASP A 905 14.07 10.89 -22.31
CA ASP A 905 14.75 12.17 -22.17
C ASP A 905 14.19 13.19 -23.17
N LYS A 906 13.89 12.75 -24.39
CA LYS A 906 13.19 13.60 -25.38
C LYS A 906 11.80 13.98 -24.92
N ILE A 907 11.04 13.04 -24.34
CA ILE A 907 9.70 13.32 -23.83
C ILE A 907 9.75 14.32 -22.66
N GLU A 908 10.76 14.21 -21.80
CA GLU A 908 10.98 15.14 -20.70
C GLU A 908 11.29 16.56 -21.17
N SER A 909 12.04 16.68 -22.28
CA SER A 909 12.46 17.96 -22.88
C SER A 909 11.41 18.66 -23.77
N LEU A 910 10.25 18.03 -24.00
CA LEU A 910 9.21 18.55 -24.88
C LEU A 910 8.62 19.87 -24.39
N LYS A 911 8.58 20.87 -25.28
CA LYS A 911 7.94 22.17 -25.02
C LYS A 911 6.51 22.17 -25.51
N ALA A 912 5.69 23.05 -24.92
CA ALA A 912 4.28 23.21 -25.30
C ALA A 912 4.08 23.67 -26.75
N ASP A 913 5.08 24.30 -27.38
CA ASP A 913 5.05 24.75 -28.77
C ASP A 913 5.78 23.80 -29.74
N GLU A 914 6.08 22.56 -29.33
CA GLU A 914 6.70 21.54 -30.16
C GLU A 914 5.76 20.33 -30.38
N SER A 915 5.86 19.68 -31.55
CA SER A 915 5.22 18.41 -31.88
C SER A 915 6.27 17.32 -32.12
N ILE A 916 5.90 16.08 -31.89
CA ILE A 916 6.73 14.90 -32.12
C ILE A 916 6.52 14.41 -33.55
N PHE A 917 7.62 14.23 -34.27
CA PHE A 917 7.64 13.70 -35.62
C PHE A 917 8.43 12.40 -35.69
N TYR A 918 7.99 11.52 -36.60
CA TYR A 918 8.62 10.26 -36.93
C TYR A 918 9.03 10.26 -38.40
N ILE A 919 10.26 9.85 -38.71
CA ILE A 919 10.73 9.71 -40.10
C ILE A 919 10.76 8.24 -40.53
N ASN A 920 10.06 7.94 -41.63
CA ASN A 920 10.12 6.65 -42.29
C ASN A 920 11.00 6.74 -43.54
N THR A 921 12.07 5.96 -43.59
CA THR A 921 12.96 5.90 -44.77
C THR A 921 13.17 4.45 -45.20
N PRO A 922 13.20 4.15 -46.51
CA PRO A 922 13.26 2.77 -47.00
C PRO A 922 14.63 2.05 -46.89
N ARG A 923 15.69 2.68 -46.36
CA ARG A 923 17.00 2.02 -46.17
C ARG A 923 17.32 1.76 -44.70
N ASN A 924 17.76 0.54 -44.39
CA ASN A 924 18.34 0.16 -43.09
C ASN A 924 19.82 0.62 -42.94
N GLY A 925 20.14 1.85 -43.37
CA GLY A 925 21.51 2.38 -43.35
C GLY A 925 21.82 3.16 -42.07
N ALA A 926 22.95 2.84 -41.41
CA ALA A 926 23.33 3.36 -40.09
C ALA A 926 23.82 4.83 -40.05
N SER A 927 23.76 5.58 -41.15
CA SER A 927 24.27 6.97 -41.21
C SER A 927 23.17 7.99 -40.90
N SER A 928 23.39 8.85 -39.89
CA SER A 928 22.52 9.97 -39.55
C SER A 928 22.43 10.99 -40.70
N LEU A 929 21.22 11.43 -41.03
CA LEU A 929 20.88 12.40 -42.08
C LEU A 929 20.55 13.75 -41.45
N SER A 930 21.14 14.84 -41.92
CA SER A 930 20.81 16.18 -41.42
C SER A 930 19.73 16.82 -42.28
N PHE A 931 18.55 17.04 -41.70
CA PHE A 931 17.39 17.66 -42.32
C PHE A 931 17.07 19.02 -41.68
N THR A 932 16.82 20.03 -42.49
CA THR A 932 16.26 21.33 -42.09
C THR A 932 14.81 21.41 -42.54
N PHE A 933 13.90 21.39 -41.57
CA PHE A 933 12.47 21.50 -41.76
C PHE A 933 12.05 22.97 -41.75
N THR A 934 11.21 23.37 -42.71
CA THR A 934 10.53 24.67 -42.71
C THR A 934 9.08 24.45 -42.30
N ILE A 935 8.68 25.05 -41.18
CA ILE A 935 7.37 24.83 -40.56
C ILE A 935 6.62 26.15 -40.49
N LYS A 936 5.36 26.15 -40.91
CA LYS A 936 4.42 27.24 -40.66
C LYS A 936 3.69 26.98 -39.35
N THR A 937 4.05 27.72 -38.31
CA THR A 937 3.46 27.60 -36.98
C THR A 937 2.00 28.07 -36.94
N ILE A 938 1.26 27.70 -35.88
CA ILE A 938 -0.18 28.00 -35.74
C ILE A 938 -0.46 29.51 -35.77
N ASP A 939 0.46 30.32 -35.25
CA ASP A 939 0.43 31.78 -35.30
C ASP A 939 0.71 32.37 -36.71
N GLY A 940 0.93 31.50 -37.70
CA GLY A 940 1.20 31.87 -39.09
C GLY A 940 2.66 32.21 -39.39
N GLN A 941 3.57 32.18 -38.41
CA GLN A 941 5.00 32.41 -38.65
C GLN A 941 5.67 31.22 -39.33
N THR A 942 6.79 31.47 -40.02
CA THR A 942 7.61 30.39 -40.60
C THR A 942 8.87 30.22 -39.75
N LYS A 943 9.03 29.04 -39.15
CA LYS A 943 10.22 28.65 -38.38
C LYS A 943 11.01 27.58 -39.13
N THR A 944 12.32 27.55 -38.94
CA THR A 944 13.17 26.45 -39.43
C THR A 944 13.77 25.67 -38.27
N SER A 945 13.86 24.34 -38.41
CA SER A 945 14.46 23.46 -37.40
C SER A 945 15.35 22.43 -38.08
N THR A 946 16.60 22.31 -37.62
CA THR A 946 17.57 21.35 -38.18
C THR A 946 17.76 20.18 -37.25
N GLN A 947 17.62 18.97 -37.77
CA GLN A 947 17.64 17.71 -37.03
C GLN A 947 18.56 16.70 -37.71
N SER A 948 19.35 15.99 -36.91
CA SER A 948 20.18 14.86 -37.36
C SER A 948 19.46 13.55 -37.04
N LEU A 949 18.95 12.86 -38.06
CA LEU A 949 17.99 11.76 -37.95
C LEU A 949 18.54 10.46 -38.53
N SER A 950 18.43 9.37 -37.81
CA SER A 950 18.52 8.01 -38.39
C SER A 950 17.13 7.53 -38.85
N THR A 951 17.08 6.48 -39.67
CA THR A 951 15.81 5.82 -40.00
C THR A 951 15.07 5.39 -38.73
N GLY A 952 13.77 5.69 -38.66
CA GLY A 952 12.97 5.43 -37.47
C GLY A 952 13.26 6.36 -36.28
N ALA A 953 14.05 7.42 -36.47
CA ALA A 953 14.34 8.39 -35.42
C ALA A 953 13.13 9.30 -35.15
N LEU A 954 12.96 9.58 -33.86
CA LEU A 954 12.12 10.66 -33.38
C LEU A 954 12.85 11.98 -33.33
N PHE A 955 12.08 13.03 -33.58
CA PHE A 955 12.53 14.39 -33.41
C PHE A 955 11.35 15.30 -33.12
N THR A 956 11.66 16.44 -32.51
CA THR A 956 10.68 17.49 -32.25
C THR A 956 10.82 18.59 -33.30
N LEU A 957 9.70 19.12 -33.75
CA LEU A 957 9.66 20.37 -34.51
C LEU A 957 8.65 21.31 -33.85
N PRO A 958 8.78 22.62 -34.03
CA PRO A 958 7.72 23.57 -33.71
C PRO A 958 6.34 23.11 -34.20
N LEU A 959 5.32 23.32 -33.37
CA LEU A 959 3.93 22.96 -33.64
C LEU A 959 3.41 23.78 -34.84
N GLY A 960 3.15 23.09 -35.96
CA GLY A 960 2.77 23.74 -37.22
C GLY A 960 2.70 22.78 -38.40
N GLU A 961 2.47 23.32 -39.59
CA GLU A 961 2.49 22.55 -40.84
C GLU A 961 3.91 22.53 -41.43
N VAL A 962 4.47 21.34 -41.66
CA VAL A 962 5.73 21.21 -42.40
C VAL A 962 5.50 21.57 -43.87
N GLN A 963 6.12 22.66 -44.33
CA GLN A 963 5.97 23.18 -45.69
C GLN A 963 7.03 22.64 -46.65
N SER A 964 8.26 22.47 -46.16
CA SER A 964 9.37 21.96 -46.97
C SER A 964 10.45 21.35 -46.09
N VAL A 965 11.29 20.51 -46.69
CA VAL A 965 12.47 19.95 -46.04
C VAL A 965 13.67 20.14 -46.97
N ALA A 966 14.76 20.67 -46.42
CA ALA A 966 16.08 20.69 -47.03
C ALA A 966 17.00 19.75 -46.25
N GLY A 967 18.13 19.32 -46.80
CA GLY A 967 19.04 18.45 -46.06
C GLY A 967 20.29 18.06 -46.81
N TYR A 968 21.20 17.39 -46.12
CA TYR A 968 22.36 16.71 -46.69
C TYR A 968 22.23 15.22 -46.37
N PRO A 969 22.03 14.39 -47.41
CA PRO A 969 23.15 13.55 -47.81
C PRO A 969 23.43 13.59 -49.33
N THR A 970 24.59 13.05 -49.70
CA THR A 970 25.05 12.75 -51.07
C THR A 970 24.13 11.81 -51.88
N ASP A 971 23.04 11.27 -51.31
CA ASP A 971 22.43 10.01 -51.75
C ASP A 971 20.99 10.13 -52.32
N GLN A 972 20.40 11.33 -52.39
CA GLN A 972 19.20 11.58 -53.22
C GLN A 972 17.94 10.72 -52.90
N VAL A 973 17.65 10.40 -51.63
CA VAL A 973 16.56 9.46 -51.24
C VAL A 973 15.28 10.18 -50.76
N SER A 974 14.12 9.76 -51.25
CA SER A 974 12.77 10.21 -50.85
C SER A 974 12.27 9.52 -49.55
N PHE A 975 11.55 10.22 -48.68
CA PHE A 975 11.16 9.76 -47.33
C PHE A 975 9.78 10.31 -46.88
N ASP A 976 9.24 9.73 -45.80
CA ASP A 976 7.98 10.17 -45.20
C ASP A 976 8.20 10.72 -43.79
N VAL A 977 7.45 11.75 -43.43
CA VAL A 977 7.46 12.36 -42.10
C VAL A 977 6.05 12.32 -41.54
N TYR A 978 5.90 11.67 -40.39
CA TYR A 978 4.64 11.54 -39.68
C TYR A 978 4.63 12.48 -38.48
N ASP A 979 3.72 13.45 -38.47
CA ASP A 979 3.38 14.24 -37.28
C ASP A 979 2.51 13.37 -36.38
N VAL A 980 3.10 12.88 -35.31
CA VAL A 980 2.48 11.90 -34.42
C VAL A 980 1.30 12.54 -33.67
N VAL A 981 1.42 13.82 -33.31
CA VAL A 981 0.43 14.55 -32.52
C VAL A 981 -0.80 14.93 -33.36
N ASN A 982 -0.59 15.37 -34.60
CA ASN A 982 -1.69 15.80 -35.48
C ASN A 982 -2.11 14.73 -36.50
N THR A 983 -1.48 13.56 -36.49
CA THR A 983 -1.66 12.48 -37.49
C THR A 983 -1.55 12.94 -38.93
N ARG A 984 -0.62 13.86 -39.20
CA ARG A 984 -0.35 14.36 -40.55
C ARG A 984 0.80 13.57 -41.16
N LEU A 985 0.62 13.11 -42.38
CA LEU A 985 1.66 12.45 -43.15
C LEU A 985 2.16 13.39 -44.24
N TYR A 986 3.46 13.66 -44.23
CA TYR A 986 4.16 14.47 -45.21
C TYR A 986 5.06 13.58 -46.06
N HIS A 987 4.83 13.59 -47.37
CA HIS A 987 5.62 12.83 -48.34
C HIS A 987 6.61 13.75 -49.04
N PHE A 988 7.91 13.45 -48.91
CA PHE A 988 8.98 14.23 -49.52
C PHE A 988 9.67 13.43 -50.62
N VAL A 989 9.64 13.97 -51.84
CA VAL A 989 10.27 13.38 -53.02
C VAL A 989 11.49 14.19 -53.43
N TYR A 990 12.63 13.53 -53.59
CA TYR A 990 13.84 14.15 -54.12
C TYR A 990 13.74 14.31 -55.65
N TYR A 991 13.75 15.55 -56.12
CA TYR A 991 13.76 15.86 -57.55
C TYR A 991 14.49 17.20 -57.78
N GLY A 992 15.44 17.22 -58.72
CA GLY A 992 16.13 18.45 -59.12
C GLY A 992 17.03 19.07 -58.04
N GLY A 993 17.61 18.27 -57.12
CA GLY A 993 18.51 18.77 -56.08
C GLY A 993 17.83 19.20 -54.77
N ILE A 994 16.50 19.14 -54.71
CA ILE A 994 15.68 19.53 -53.55
C ILE A 994 14.63 18.46 -53.23
N TRP A 995 14.23 18.34 -51.96
CA TRP A 995 13.07 17.53 -51.58
C TRP A 995 11.82 18.39 -51.65
N ASN A 996 10.96 18.10 -52.62
CA ASN A 996 9.66 18.74 -52.73
C ASN A 996 8.64 17.91 -51.98
N GLN A 997 7.83 18.57 -51.15
CA GLN A 997 6.62 17.96 -50.62
C GLN A 997 5.69 17.67 -51.81
N LEU A 998 5.18 16.45 -51.93
CA LEU A 998 4.12 16.14 -52.88
C LEU A 998 2.83 16.83 -52.41
N THR A 999 2.59 18.06 -52.88
CA THR A 999 1.41 18.87 -52.54
C THR A 999 0.39 18.95 -53.66
N ALA A 1000 0.76 18.56 -54.89
CA ALA A 1000 -0.11 18.68 -56.05
C ALA A 1000 -1.18 17.57 -56.08
N SER A 1001 -2.43 17.99 -56.27
CA SER A 1001 -3.55 17.13 -56.64
C SER A 1001 -3.16 16.25 -57.83
N TYR A 1002 -3.60 14.98 -57.83
CA TYR A 1002 -3.42 14.07 -58.97
C TYR A 1002 -2.00 13.57 -59.23
N VAL A 1003 -1.12 13.55 -58.24
CA VAL A 1003 0.22 12.98 -58.43
C VAL A 1003 0.27 11.56 -57.87
N PHE A 1004 0.57 10.60 -58.74
CA PHE A 1004 1.16 9.35 -58.29
C PHE A 1004 2.68 9.45 -58.35
N SER A 1005 3.36 8.75 -57.44
CA SER A 1005 4.81 8.59 -57.44
C SER A 1005 5.08 7.12 -57.43
N ILE A 1006 5.83 6.65 -58.43
CA ILE A 1006 6.27 5.27 -58.52
C ILE A 1006 7.77 5.24 -58.25
N ARG A 1007 8.22 4.42 -57.29
CA ARG A 1007 9.64 4.22 -56.99
C ARG A 1007 10.09 2.85 -57.50
N PHE A 1008 11.21 2.80 -58.21
CA PHE A 1008 11.85 1.55 -58.65
C PHE A 1008 13.33 1.53 -58.29
N GLU A 1009 13.80 0.46 -57.65
CA GLU A 1009 15.23 0.19 -57.49
C GLU A 1009 15.54 -1.18 -58.11
N ALA A 1010 16.29 -1.17 -59.22
CA ALA A 1010 16.74 -2.37 -59.93
C ALA A 1010 18.24 -2.61 -59.66
N THR A 1011 18.59 -3.77 -59.11
CA THR A 1011 19.97 -4.04 -58.64
C THR A 1011 20.90 -4.69 -59.67
N THR A 1012 20.42 -5.20 -60.80
CA THR A 1012 21.30 -5.82 -61.81
C THR A 1012 20.64 -5.87 -63.18
N VAL A 1013 21.33 -5.44 -64.23
CA VAL A 1013 20.99 -5.73 -65.63
C VAL A 1013 22.12 -6.61 -66.16
N ALA A 1014 21.90 -7.92 -66.28
CA ALA A 1014 22.90 -8.83 -66.79
C ALA A 1014 22.79 -8.97 -68.32
N CYS A 1015 23.35 -8.01 -69.07
CA CYS A 1015 23.74 -8.25 -70.47
C CYS A 1015 25.05 -7.52 -70.78
N PRO A 1016 26.21 -8.20 -70.62
CA PRO A 1016 27.53 -7.57 -70.77
C PRO A 1016 27.83 -7.00 -72.16
N SER A 1017 27.09 -7.43 -73.19
CA SER A 1017 27.29 -7.06 -74.60
C SER A 1017 26.17 -6.20 -75.21
N CYS A 1018 25.11 -5.88 -74.46
CA CYS A 1018 23.97 -5.11 -74.98
C CYS A 1018 24.26 -3.60 -74.90
N THR A 1019 24.13 -2.89 -76.02
CA THR A 1019 24.17 -1.41 -76.07
C THR A 1019 22.81 -0.75 -75.79
N ILE A 1020 21.74 -1.55 -75.63
CA ILE A 1020 20.36 -1.06 -75.50
C ILE A 1020 19.77 -1.57 -74.18
N THR A 1021 19.32 -0.65 -73.33
CA THR A 1021 18.51 -0.95 -72.14
C THR A 1021 17.04 -1.06 -72.53
N PRO A 1022 16.34 -2.17 -72.21
CA PRO A 1022 14.94 -2.34 -72.59
C PRO A 1022 14.03 -1.41 -71.79
N THR A 1023 13.05 -0.79 -72.46
CA THR A 1023 11.99 -0.01 -71.80
C THR A 1023 10.90 -0.96 -71.31
N LEU A 1024 10.50 -0.82 -70.04
CA LEU A 1024 9.39 -1.51 -69.40
C LEU A 1024 8.14 -0.63 -69.46
N ARG A 1025 7.03 -1.17 -69.95
CA ARG A 1025 5.68 -0.66 -69.69
C ARG A 1025 5.25 -1.16 -68.33
N ILE A 1026 4.95 -0.25 -67.44
CA ILE A 1026 4.32 -0.56 -66.17
C ILE A 1026 2.89 -0.06 -66.24
N THR A 1027 1.91 -0.96 -66.12
CA THR A 1027 0.50 -0.60 -66.13
C THR A 1027 -0.09 -0.81 -64.75
N LEU A 1028 -0.52 0.28 -64.13
CA LEU A 1028 -1.30 0.34 -62.90
C LEU A 1028 -2.78 0.23 -63.25
N GLN A 1029 -3.48 -0.74 -62.70
CA GLN A 1029 -4.93 -0.81 -62.80
C GLN A 1029 -5.53 -0.71 -61.40
N GLY A 1030 -6.40 0.29 -61.22
CA GLY A 1030 -7.18 0.45 -60.00
C GLY A 1030 -8.68 0.48 -60.31
N THR A 1031 -9.49 0.47 -59.26
CA THR A 1031 -10.96 0.37 -59.34
C THR A 1031 -11.62 1.50 -60.14
N LEU A 1032 -10.94 2.62 -60.36
CA LEU A 1032 -11.47 3.78 -61.07
C LEU A 1032 -10.81 4.04 -62.43
N GLY A 1033 -9.78 3.26 -62.81
CA GLY A 1033 -9.10 3.47 -64.08
C GLY A 1033 -7.76 2.75 -64.20
N THR A 1034 -7.08 3.01 -65.31
CA THR A 1034 -5.80 2.38 -65.63
C THR A 1034 -4.81 3.44 -66.09
N TYR A 1035 -3.56 3.32 -65.65
CA TYR A 1035 -2.49 4.22 -66.02
C TYR A 1035 -1.24 3.43 -66.39
N SER A 1036 -0.59 3.80 -67.50
CA SER A 1036 0.64 3.15 -67.95
C SER A 1036 1.79 4.14 -68.00
N VAL A 1037 2.96 3.68 -67.54
CA VAL A 1037 4.20 4.44 -67.58
C VAL A 1037 5.31 3.65 -68.25
N TYR A 1038 6.19 4.35 -68.97
CA TYR A 1038 7.30 3.77 -69.69
C TYR A 1038 8.58 4.03 -68.90
N TYR A 1039 9.22 2.96 -68.41
CA TYR A 1039 10.40 3.00 -67.56
C TYR A 1039 11.61 2.39 -68.24
N THR A 1040 12.67 3.18 -68.37
CA THR A 1040 13.98 2.67 -68.77
C THR A 1040 14.78 2.41 -67.50
N PRO A 1041 15.10 1.14 -67.18
CA PRO A 1041 15.76 0.78 -65.93
C PRO A 1041 17.11 1.47 -65.77
N THR A 1042 17.25 2.22 -64.68
CA THR A 1042 18.52 2.81 -64.24
C THR A 1042 18.83 2.30 -62.83
N VAL A 1043 20.10 2.41 -62.41
CA VAL A 1043 20.54 2.08 -61.04
C VAL A 1043 20.04 3.07 -59.98
N ALA A 1044 19.28 4.10 -60.37
CA ALA A 1044 18.74 5.12 -59.47
C ALA A 1044 17.21 5.01 -59.37
N ALA A 1045 16.65 5.46 -58.25
CA ALA A 1045 15.21 5.58 -58.08
C ALA A 1045 14.64 6.61 -59.05
N THR A 1046 13.85 6.16 -60.03
CA THR A 1046 13.14 7.08 -60.95
C THR A 1046 11.74 7.34 -60.43
N HIS A 1047 11.38 8.62 -60.33
CA HIS A 1047 10.05 9.07 -59.95
C HIS A 1047 9.24 9.45 -61.18
N TYR A 1048 8.03 8.91 -61.27
CA TYR A 1048 7.05 9.30 -62.26
C TYR A 1048 5.96 10.11 -61.61
N THR A 1049 5.83 11.38 -62.00
CA THR A 1049 4.68 12.22 -61.66
C THR A 1049 3.90 12.49 -62.93
N SER A 1050 2.58 12.30 -62.91
CA SER A 1050 1.72 12.77 -64.00
C SER A 1050 0.43 13.30 -63.40
N GLY A 1051 -0.14 14.35 -63.99
CA GLY A 1051 -1.40 14.95 -63.52
C GLY A 1051 -2.65 14.17 -63.93
N GLN A 1052 -2.62 12.84 -63.90
CA GLN A 1052 -3.73 11.97 -64.27
C GLN A 1052 -4.61 11.63 -63.05
N PRO A 1053 -5.91 11.31 -63.24
CA PRO A 1053 -6.87 11.17 -62.15
C PRO A 1053 -6.54 10.02 -61.18
N TYR A 1054 -7.04 10.14 -59.94
CA TYR A 1054 -7.01 9.11 -58.91
C TYR A 1054 -7.55 7.77 -59.44
N LEU A 1055 -6.77 6.69 -59.33
CA LEU A 1055 -7.09 5.38 -59.91
C LEU A 1055 -7.94 4.50 -58.97
N GLY A 1056 -8.24 4.95 -57.76
CA GLY A 1056 -8.93 4.14 -56.76
C GLY A 1056 -8.02 3.12 -56.10
N ASP A 1057 -8.63 2.05 -55.58
CA ASP A 1057 -7.94 0.91 -55.01
C ASP A 1057 -7.16 0.19 -56.11
N LEU A 1058 -5.84 0.01 -55.97
CA LEU A 1058 -5.08 -0.74 -56.96
C LEU A 1058 -5.46 -2.23 -56.94
N GLU A 1059 -5.80 -2.75 -58.11
CA GLU A 1059 -6.18 -4.15 -58.32
C GLU A 1059 -4.98 -4.96 -58.80
N PHE A 1060 -4.16 -4.39 -59.70
CA PHE A 1060 -2.94 -5.02 -60.17
C PHE A 1060 -1.95 -4.01 -60.77
N VAL A 1061 -0.69 -4.44 -60.81
CA VAL A 1061 0.40 -3.76 -61.49
C VAL A 1061 1.06 -4.75 -62.42
N THR A 1062 1.14 -4.41 -63.70
CA THR A 1062 1.79 -5.26 -64.70
C THR A 1062 3.10 -4.64 -65.18
N PHE A 1063 4.06 -5.50 -65.47
CA PHE A 1063 5.38 -5.16 -66.01
C PHE A 1063 5.55 -5.89 -67.34
N GLU A 1064 5.79 -5.13 -68.40
CA GLU A 1064 5.91 -5.66 -69.75
C GLU A 1064 7.08 -5.01 -70.49
N PRO A 1065 8.06 -5.78 -70.99
CA PRO A 1065 9.13 -5.23 -71.81
C PRO A 1065 8.61 -4.86 -73.20
N ILE A 1066 8.94 -3.67 -73.69
CA ILE A 1066 8.40 -3.11 -74.96
C ILE A 1066 9.39 -3.21 -76.11
N THR A 1067 10.67 -3.46 -75.83
CA THR A 1067 11.70 -3.61 -76.85
C THR A 1067 11.67 -5.01 -77.46
N SER A 1068 11.35 -5.10 -78.75
CA SER A 1068 11.62 -6.30 -79.56
C SER A 1068 13.10 -6.34 -79.94
N PHE A 1069 13.81 -7.40 -79.56
CA PHE A 1069 15.18 -7.67 -80.01
C PHE A 1069 15.13 -8.70 -81.14
N GLY A 1070 15.81 -8.45 -82.25
CA GLY A 1070 15.95 -9.44 -83.32
C GLY A 1070 16.79 -10.62 -82.84
N ASP A 1071 16.23 -11.84 -82.93
CA ASP A 1071 16.82 -13.20 -82.80
C ASP A 1071 17.88 -13.51 -81.71
N GLU A 1072 18.23 -12.60 -80.80
CA GLU A 1072 19.11 -12.89 -79.67
C GLU A 1072 18.32 -13.24 -78.39
N ALA A 1073 18.59 -14.43 -77.85
CA ALA A 1073 18.04 -14.89 -76.57
C ALA A 1073 18.73 -14.16 -75.40
N ILE A 1074 18.30 -12.93 -75.14
CA ILE A 1074 18.79 -12.09 -74.05
C ILE A 1074 17.81 -12.21 -72.87
N THR A 1075 18.33 -12.57 -71.70
CA THR A 1075 17.53 -12.66 -70.47
C THR A 1075 17.85 -11.48 -69.57
N PHE A 1076 16.86 -10.63 -69.30
CA PHE A 1076 16.97 -9.54 -68.34
C PHE A 1076 16.39 -9.97 -67.01
N VAL A 1077 17.19 -9.94 -65.94
CA VAL A 1077 16.72 -10.21 -64.58
C VAL A 1077 16.50 -8.88 -63.88
N TYR A 1078 15.28 -8.58 -63.47
CA TYR A 1078 14.95 -7.41 -62.67
C TYR A 1078 14.64 -7.82 -61.25
N ASN A 1079 15.44 -7.33 -60.30
CA ASN A 1079 15.08 -7.38 -58.88
C ASN A 1079 14.37 -6.07 -58.54
N VAL A 1080 13.09 -6.13 -58.20
CA VAL A 1080 12.35 -4.97 -57.68
C VAL A 1080 12.45 -5.02 -56.16
N ASN A 1081 13.33 -4.20 -55.60
CA ASN A 1081 13.56 -4.16 -54.15
C ASN A 1081 12.42 -3.47 -53.41
N THR A 1082 11.99 -2.31 -53.92
CA THR A 1082 10.90 -1.52 -53.36
C THR A 1082 10.08 -0.92 -54.48
N PHE A 1083 8.77 -1.08 -54.40
CA PHE A 1083 7.81 -0.41 -55.27
C PHE A 1083 6.75 0.26 -54.41
N ASN A 1084 6.75 1.59 -54.44
CA ASN A 1084 5.75 2.38 -53.73
C ASN A 1084 4.91 3.13 -54.75
N ILE A 1085 3.58 3.02 -54.64
CA ILE A 1085 2.64 3.90 -55.35
C ILE A 1085 1.93 4.74 -54.31
N ILE A 1086 2.01 6.05 -54.47
CA ILE A 1086 1.23 6.99 -53.67
C ILE A 1086 0.13 7.54 -54.57
N GLN A 1087 -1.11 7.64 -54.09
CA GLN A 1087 -2.18 8.33 -54.81
C GLN A 1087 -2.78 9.41 -53.90
N TYR A 1088 -2.98 10.62 -54.41
CA TYR A 1088 -3.51 11.75 -53.65
C TYR A 1088 -4.87 12.23 -54.17
N CYS A 1089 -5.87 12.30 -53.28
CA CYS A 1089 -7.18 12.89 -53.57
C CYS A 1089 -7.62 13.81 -52.41
N PRO A 1090 -7.94 15.09 -52.64
CA PRO A 1090 -8.34 16.00 -51.56
C PRO A 1090 -9.62 15.60 -50.83
N ASN A 1091 -10.55 14.85 -51.45
CA ASN A 1091 -11.86 14.48 -50.87
C ASN A 1091 -12.44 13.19 -51.48
N ALA A 1092 -12.04 12.00 -51.02
CA ALA A 1092 -12.66 10.77 -51.51
C ALA A 1092 -13.67 10.19 -50.49
N PRO A 1093 -14.96 10.53 -50.64
CA PRO A 1093 -16.00 9.50 -50.64
C PRO A 1093 -17.06 9.68 -51.76
N GLY A 1094 -17.28 8.63 -52.56
CA GLY A 1094 -18.62 8.29 -53.05
C GLY A 1094 -19.23 8.99 -54.29
N VAL A 1095 -18.47 9.52 -55.27
CA VAL A 1095 -19.08 10.15 -56.47
C VAL A 1095 -18.68 9.48 -57.78
N ARG A 1096 -19.66 9.35 -58.69
CA ARG A 1096 -19.61 8.70 -60.01
C ARG A 1096 -18.82 9.52 -61.04
N SER A 1097 -18.16 8.81 -61.96
CA SER A 1097 -17.30 9.28 -63.07
C SER A 1097 -17.72 10.58 -63.79
N GLY A 1098 -16.78 11.52 -63.99
CA GLY A 1098 -16.92 12.71 -64.85
C GLY A 1098 -15.71 13.66 -64.80
N VAL A 1099 -15.54 14.53 -65.80
CA VAL A 1099 -14.44 15.53 -65.85
C VAL A 1099 -14.74 16.66 -64.86
N GLY A 1100 -13.94 16.82 -63.80
CA GLY A 1100 -14.13 17.81 -62.71
C GLY A 1100 -14.03 17.27 -61.25
N MET A 1101 -13.54 16.04 -61.04
CA MET A 1101 -13.72 15.27 -59.79
C MET A 1101 -12.82 15.61 -58.57
N CYS A 1102 -12.14 16.78 -58.51
CA CYS A 1102 -11.61 17.29 -57.23
C CYS A 1102 -11.83 18.80 -57.01
N ASP A 1103 -12.90 19.38 -57.56
CA ASP A 1103 -13.24 20.78 -57.27
C ASP A 1103 -14.08 20.91 -55.99
N ILE A 1104 -13.66 21.84 -55.13
CA ILE A 1104 -14.23 22.12 -53.80
C ILE A 1104 -15.42 23.11 -53.95
N PRO A 1105 -16.62 22.83 -53.40
CA PRO A 1105 -17.61 23.88 -53.16
C PRO A 1105 -17.07 24.85 -52.11
N SER A 1106 -17.10 26.16 -52.37
CA SER A 1106 -16.44 27.23 -51.61
C SER A 1106 -16.79 27.38 -50.12
N LEU A 1107 -17.58 26.46 -49.54
CA LEU A 1107 -18.10 26.51 -48.17
C LEU A 1107 -17.75 25.28 -47.33
N MET A 1108 -16.92 24.33 -47.79
CA MET A 1108 -16.48 23.18 -47.00
C MET A 1108 -15.16 23.48 -46.25
N PRO A 1109 -15.05 23.22 -44.93
CA PRO A 1109 -13.81 23.43 -44.18
C PRO A 1109 -12.74 22.42 -44.58
N PHE A 1110 -11.48 22.85 -44.59
CA PHE A 1110 -10.31 22.05 -44.97
C PHE A 1110 -10.04 20.91 -43.97
N GLU A 1111 -10.67 19.74 -44.16
CA GLU A 1111 -10.31 18.55 -43.38
C GLU A 1111 -9.91 17.38 -44.29
N ARG A 1112 -8.60 17.05 -44.19
CA ARG A 1112 -7.92 15.77 -44.49
C ARG A 1112 -7.69 15.41 -45.96
N ARG A 1113 -6.40 15.44 -46.29
CA ARG A 1113 -5.82 14.97 -47.55
C ARG A 1113 -5.79 13.42 -47.57
N TYR A 1114 -6.49 12.77 -48.50
CA TYR A 1114 -6.45 11.30 -48.63
C TYR A 1114 -5.18 10.91 -49.40
N SER A 1115 -4.29 10.17 -48.75
CA SER A 1115 -3.15 9.51 -49.38
C SER A 1115 -3.21 8.02 -49.09
N THR A 1116 -3.14 7.18 -50.13
CA THR A 1116 -2.92 5.74 -49.97
C THR A 1116 -1.56 5.40 -50.53
N VAL A 1117 -0.68 4.92 -49.67
CA VAL A 1117 0.64 4.39 -50.06
C VAL A 1117 0.49 2.89 -50.23
N TYR A 1118 0.79 2.37 -51.41
CA TYR A 1118 0.86 0.94 -51.70
C TYR A 1118 2.33 0.54 -51.77
N GLY A 1119 2.72 -0.51 -51.05
CA GLY A 1119 4.06 -1.09 -51.07
C GLY A 1119 4.03 -2.53 -51.55
N THR A 1120 5.19 -3.06 -51.95
CA THR A 1120 5.32 -4.47 -52.34
C THR A 1120 6.31 -5.21 -51.45
N THR A 1121 6.14 -6.52 -51.34
CA THR A 1121 7.22 -7.42 -50.92
C THR A 1121 8.31 -7.45 -52.00
N GLN A 1122 9.57 -7.65 -51.60
CA GLN A 1122 10.68 -7.77 -52.55
C GLN A 1122 10.38 -8.90 -53.54
N ARG A 1123 10.44 -8.59 -54.84
CA ARG A 1123 10.16 -9.56 -55.89
C ARG A 1123 11.26 -9.56 -56.95
N LYS A 1124 11.70 -10.76 -57.31
CA LYS A 1124 12.62 -11.01 -58.41
C LYS A 1124 11.84 -11.51 -59.60
N PHE A 1125 11.96 -10.81 -60.72
CA PHE A 1125 11.31 -11.19 -61.98
C PHE A 1125 12.38 -11.40 -63.05
N THR A 1126 12.26 -12.46 -63.83
CA THR A 1126 13.14 -12.73 -64.97
C THR A 1126 12.32 -12.52 -66.24
N LEU A 1127 12.70 -11.53 -67.05
CA LEU A 1127 12.08 -11.22 -68.33
C LEU A 1127 12.99 -11.73 -69.44
N THR A 1128 12.57 -12.79 -70.13
CA THR A 1128 13.30 -13.39 -71.27
C THR A 1128 12.82 -12.78 -72.59
N SER A 1129 13.72 -12.42 -73.49
CA SER A 1129 13.36 -11.78 -74.79
C SER A 1129 12.56 -12.68 -75.74
N SER A 1130 12.54 -14.00 -75.53
CA SER A 1130 11.89 -14.95 -76.44
C SER A 1130 10.34 -14.95 -76.37
N GLN A 1131 9.75 -14.37 -75.33
CA GLN A 1131 8.31 -14.20 -75.16
C GLN A 1131 8.04 -12.88 -74.43
N ILE A 1132 7.09 -12.06 -74.91
CA ILE A 1132 6.59 -10.92 -74.13
C ILE A 1132 5.85 -11.48 -72.93
N THR A 1133 6.58 -11.76 -71.84
CA THR A 1133 5.99 -12.19 -70.58
C THR A 1133 5.61 -10.97 -69.77
N THR A 1134 4.31 -10.67 -69.74
CA THR A 1134 3.73 -9.71 -68.79
C THR A 1134 3.78 -10.33 -67.40
N VAL A 1135 4.47 -9.67 -66.47
CA VAL A 1135 4.48 -10.05 -65.07
C VAL A 1135 3.42 -9.22 -64.34
N THR A 1136 2.41 -9.89 -63.79
CA THR A 1136 1.34 -9.23 -63.04
C THR A 1136 1.54 -9.42 -61.54
N MET A 1137 1.61 -8.30 -60.82
CA MET A 1137 1.45 -8.25 -59.37
C MET A 1137 -0.02 -7.99 -59.08
N THR A 1138 -0.63 -8.86 -58.27
CA THR A 1138 -2.05 -8.76 -57.92
C THR A 1138 -2.22 -7.93 -56.66
N LYS A 1139 -3.46 -7.59 -56.31
CA LYS A 1139 -3.80 -6.94 -55.03
C LYS A 1139 -3.25 -7.66 -53.80
N HIS A 1140 -3.00 -8.97 -53.88
CA HIS A 1140 -2.37 -9.71 -52.78
C HIS A 1140 -0.89 -9.35 -52.58
N ASP A 1141 -0.21 -8.93 -53.66
CA ASP A 1141 1.20 -8.57 -53.72
C ASP A 1141 1.45 -7.07 -53.49
N ILE A 1142 0.39 -6.25 -53.54
CA ILE A 1142 0.42 -4.78 -53.46
C ILE A 1142 -0.40 -4.36 -52.24
N LEU A 1143 0.27 -4.16 -51.11
CA LEU A 1143 -0.39 -3.89 -49.84
C LEU A 1143 -0.38 -2.39 -49.54
N PRO A 1144 -1.52 -1.79 -49.11
CA PRO A 1144 -1.49 -0.47 -48.52
C PRO A 1144 -0.55 -0.47 -47.31
N LEU A 1145 0.53 0.33 -47.36
CA LEU A 1145 1.50 0.47 -46.28
C LEU A 1145 0.88 1.10 -45.02
N SER A 1146 -0.28 1.74 -45.14
CA SER A 1146 -1.11 2.14 -44.00
C SER A 1146 -1.60 0.98 -43.13
N LYS A 1147 -1.40 -0.28 -43.55
CA LYS A 1147 -1.77 -1.49 -42.80
C LYS A 1147 -0.66 -2.05 -41.90
N ASN A 1148 0.59 -1.56 -41.99
CA ASN A 1148 1.74 -2.12 -41.27
C ASN A 1148 2.53 -1.09 -40.44
N ILE A 1149 1.94 0.07 -40.12
CA ILE A 1149 2.51 1.07 -39.20
C ILE A 1149 1.57 1.23 -38.01
#